data_AF-A0A1B1B3N7-F1
#
_entry.id   AF-A0A1B1B3N7-F1
#
_cell.length_a   1.000
_cell.length_b   1.000
_cell.length_c   1.000
_cell.angle_alpha   90.00
_cell.angle_beta   90.00
_cell.angle_gamma   90.00
#
_symmetry.space_group_name_H-M   'P 1'
#
loop_
_entity.id
_entity.type
_entity.pdbx_description
1 polymer ?
#
loop_
_entity_poly.entity_id
_entity_poly.type
_entity_poly.pdbx_seq_one_letter_code
_entity_poly.pdbx_strand_id
1 'polypeptide(L)'
;MSDHDLTGHAPADCDVAVIGMACRFPGADSVTAFWRLLRDGREATVRLTDEQLVAAGAEPDRPGFVRTAQLLPGVDLFDAEHFRIPPEEAELIDPQQRHFLECALAALEDSGYDPFGYPGEIGVFGGAGMNTYLLANLADRYRGGTALGRYRLMLTGDKDFLTTRVSYKLDLRGPSVSVGTACSTSLVAVHQACLSLLAGECAMALAGAVHVRLPQDEGYVHQDGMIFSPDGRCRAFDADARGTVLGSGVGIVVLKPLTAALAEGDTVHAVIKGTAVNNDGAAKTGFTAPSVERQAAVIREAQRAAGCPPETIGYVEAHGTGTPLGDPIEVAALNRAFGPTGAGRTVLGSVKTNVGHLDAAAGMAGLIKTVLMLRHRTLVPSLHFRTPNPDIDFAAGPFRVGTEPAEWSNAGGPRRAGVSSFGVGGTNAHVVLEEPPAAPAAAAPREAELLVVSARAPEALERATGALARRLRQAPGADLAAVAHTLAVGRRPHRHRRAVVCADAGDAALALALLDPGRVRTGRSEERPAAFAFVLPDGSGLPGAERLYRESGAFREVVDECAALLGEPAAALLGDGPVAAFAVPYALARVCLSAGVRPSALVGLGRGGLVAGCLAGVFAPERALALAAGRGGTLRCAEPRLPVGLGAGWLRSDQAVDPDRWLRPGPATGDRQAVATMLKEADLVPLGFEPSPAAGSAGQVLLDVIGLAWTHGAEIDWSHCYGPERRRRVPLPTYPYQRRRHWVDPPSGRTGPQGATEPSLRRRVEEADAGERSDILREFLCRHLAGLLESDALPGPDQNLFDLGADSLMLLDAVATVGIALDRAVPSSLENPPTIRALADRVAATWENG
;
A
#
# COMPACT_ATOMS: atom_id res chain seq x y z
N MET A 1 -48.26 11.26 16.60
CA MET A 1 -47.44 10.59 17.64
C MET A 1 -47.44 9.12 17.28
N SER A 2 -46.38 8.51 16.77
CA SER A 2 -44.95 8.79 16.88
C SER A 2 -44.21 8.53 15.55
N ASP A 3 -43.09 9.23 15.39
CA ASP A 3 -42.18 9.23 14.24
C ASP A 3 -41.71 7.85 13.79
N HIS A 4 -41.92 7.55 12.50
CA HIS A 4 -41.09 6.61 11.76
C HIS A 4 -39.86 7.38 11.29
N ASP A 5 -38.87 7.47 12.18
CA ASP A 5 -37.56 8.01 11.85
C ASP A 5 -36.77 7.01 10.99
N LEU A 6 -35.97 7.55 10.08
CA LEU A 6 -35.21 6.86 9.04
C LEU A 6 -34.16 5.93 9.65
N THR A 7 -34.48 4.66 9.89
CA THR A 7 -33.54 3.69 10.49
C THR A 7 -32.53 3.18 9.47
N GLY A 8 -31.37 3.85 9.39
CA GLY A 8 -30.12 3.13 9.14
C GLY A 8 -29.97 2.06 10.23
N HIS A 9 -29.75 0.81 9.84
CA HIS A 9 -29.51 -0.27 10.79
C HIS A 9 -28.28 0.10 11.64
N ALA A 10 -28.38 0.02 12.96
CA ALA A 10 -27.22 0.22 13.82
C ALA A 10 -26.12 -0.79 13.42
N PRO A 11 -24.82 -0.40 13.42
CA PRO A 11 -23.74 -1.32 13.14
C PRO A 11 -23.85 -2.56 14.03
N ALA A 12 -23.84 -3.76 13.45
CA ALA A 12 -23.74 -4.97 14.24
C ALA A 12 -22.29 -5.13 14.73
N ASP A 13 -22.08 -5.71 15.91
CA ASP A 13 -20.73 -5.93 16.46
C ASP A 13 -19.84 -6.79 15.54
N CYS A 14 -20.44 -7.57 14.64
CA CYS A 14 -19.74 -8.40 13.66
C CYS A 14 -19.45 -7.71 12.31
N ASP A 15 -19.86 -6.45 12.11
CA ASP A 15 -19.67 -5.76 10.83
C ASP A 15 -18.22 -5.32 10.62
N VAL A 16 -17.68 -5.63 9.44
CA VAL A 16 -16.30 -5.27 9.05
C VAL A 16 -16.33 -4.33 7.86
N ALA A 17 -15.76 -3.13 8.02
CA ALA A 17 -15.62 -2.14 6.96
C ALA A 17 -14.46 -2.49 6.03
N VAL A 18 -14.69 -2.35 4.71
CA VAL A 18 -13.61 -2.22 3.72
C VAL A 18 -13.22 -0.75 3.66
N ILE A 19 -12.06 -0.40 4.21
CA ILE A 19 -11.61 1.00 4.36
C ILE A 19 -10.57 1.44 3.32
N GLY A 20 -10.00 0.51 2.56
CA GLY A 20 -9.11 0.79 1.44
C GLY A 20 -8.92 -0.43 0.55
N MET A 21 -8.45 -0.21 -0.67
CA MET A 21 -8.21 -1.30 -1.62
C MET A 21 -7.16 -0.92 -2.68
N ALA A 22 -6.43 -1.92 -3.15
CA ALA A 22 -5.56 -1.79 -4.31
C ALA A 22 -5.66 -3.04 -5.19
N CYS A 23 -5.48 -2.85 -6.50
CA CYS A 23 -5.41 -3.96 -7.44
C CYS A 23 -4.56 -3.62 -8.66
N ARG A 24 -3.99 -4.67 -9.25
CA ARG A 24 -3.46 -4.67 -10.62
C ARG A 24 -3.98 -5.92 -11.31
N PHE A 25 -4.83 -5.70 -12.31
CA PHE A 25 -5.49 -6.73 -13.09
C PHE A 25 -5.20 -6.51 -14.59
N PRO A 26 -5.47 -7.50 -15.44
CA PRO A 26 -5.39 -7.34 -16.87
C PRO A 26 -6.20 -6.11 -17.33
N GLY A 27 -5.56 -5.23 -18.11
CA GLY A 27 -6.17 -3.99 -18.60
C GLY A 27 -6.41 -2.90 -17.53
N ALA A 28 -6.03 -3.11 -16.27
CA ALA A 28 -6.26 -2.18 -15.18
C ALA A 28 -5.15 -2.19 -14.11
N ASP A 29 -4.32 -1.15 -14.07
CA ASP A 29 -3.21 -1.01 -13.13
C ASP A 29 -3.59 -0.38 -11.76
N SER A 30 -4.88 -0.08 -11.58
CA SER A 30 -5.42 0.60 -10.41
C SER A 30 -6.92 0.33 -10.26
N VAL A 31 -7.46 0.55 -9.06
CA VAL A 31 -8.90 0.44 -8.76
C VAL A 31 -9.74 1.37 -9.64
N THR A 32 -9.23 2.57 -9.94
CA THR A 32 -9.90 3.52 -10.83
C THR A 32 -9.91 3.03 -12.28
N ALA A 33 -8.80 2.48 -12.78
CA ALA A 33 -8.75 1.88 -14.11
C ALA A 33 -9.68 0.67 -14.21
N PHE A 34 -9.74 -0.15 -13.16
CA PHE A 34 -10.59 -1.33 -13.09
C PHE A 34 -12.08 -0.96 -13.13
N TRP A 35 -12.50 0.06 -12.37
CA TRP A 35 -13.87 0.56 -12.44
C TRP A 35 -14.25 1.01 -13.86
N ARG A 36 -13.37 1.73 -14.57
CA ARG A 36 -13.63 2.15 -15.96
C ARG A 36 -13.77 0.95 -16.88
N LEU A 37 -12.88 -0.04 -16.77
CA LEU A 37 -12.93 -1.28 -17.54
C LEU A 37 -14.27 -2.01 -17.35
N LEU A 38 -14.73 -2.13 -16.11
CA LEU A 38 -15.99 -2.78 -15.74
C LEU A 38 -17.21 -2.01 -16.25
N ARG A 39 -17.28 -0.71 -15.93
CA ARG A 39 -18.39 0.18 -16.32
C ARG A 39 -18.56 0.23 -17.84
N ASP A 40 -17.44 0.30 -18.57
CA ASP A 40 -17.44 0.39 -20.03
C ASP A 40 -17.63 -0.99 -20.69
N GLY A 41 -17.81 -2.06 -19.92
CA GLY A 41 -18.06 -3.41 -20.43
C GLY A 41 -16.92 -3.97 -21.28
N ARG A 42 -15.67 -3.69 -20.91
CA ARG A 42 -14.49 -4.08 -21.71
C ARG A 42 -13.90 -5.41 -21.28
N GLU A 43 -13.44 -6.17 -22.28
CA GLU A 43 -12.64 -7.38 -22.13
C GLU A 43 -11.14 -7.00 -22.15
N ALA A 44 -10.35 -7.56 -21.23
CA ALA A 44 -8.91 -7.29 -21.10
C ALA A 44 -8.02 -8.25 -21.91
N THR A 45 -8.61 -9.28 -22.52
CA THR A 45 -7.92 -10.29 -23.32
C THR A 45 -7.09 -9.64 -24.42
N VAL A 46 -5.82 -10.02 -24.50
CA VAL A 46 -4.93 -9.60 -25.60
C VAL A 46 -4.67 -10.78 -26.54
N ARG A 47 -4.51 -10.49 -27.83
CA ARG A 47 -4.05 -11.45 -28.82
C ARG A 47 -2.53 -11.35 -28.94
N LEU A 48 -1.85 -12.48 -28.85
CA LEU A 48 -0.39 -12.59 -28.93
C LEU A 48 0.06 -12.60 -30.39
N THR A 49 1.13 -11.87 -30.69
CA THR A 49 1.77 -11.86 -32.03
C THR A 49 2.67 -13.10 -32.20
N ASP A 50 2.97 -13.46 -33.45
CA ASP A 50 3.91 -14.56 -33.73
C ASP A 50 5.29 -14.30 -33.12
N GLU A 51 5.75 -13.04 -33.17
CA GLU A 51 7.01 -12.62 -32.56
C GLU A 51 7.03 -12.87 -31.04
N GLN A 52 5.95 -12.53 -30.33
CA GLN A 52 5.81 -12.78 -28.89
C GLN A 52 5.80 -14.28 -28.58
N LEU A 53 5.04 -15.05 -29.35
CA LEU A 53 4.92 -16.50 -29.17
C LEU A 53 6.27 -17.21 -29.42
N VAL A 54 7.00 -16.81 -30.45
CA VAL A 54 8.34 -17.35 -30.76
C VAL A 54 9.33 -16.95 -29.67
N ALA A 55 9.32 -15.70 -29.20
CA ALA A 55 10.17 -15.24 -28.12
C ALA A 55 9.90 -15.98 -26.80
N ALA A 56 8.65 -16.35 -26.54
CA ALA A 56 8.23 -17.16 -25.40
C ALA A 56 8.52 -18.67 -25.57
N GLY A 57 9.02 -19.11 -26.72
CA GLY A 57 9.27 -20.52 -27.03
C GLY A 57 8.01 -21.36 -27.22
N ALA A 58 6.89 -20.73 -27.60
CA ALA A 58 5.64 -21.40 -27.92
C ALA A 58 5.69 -22.05 -29.32
N GLU A 59 4.86 -23.07 -29.53
CA GLU A 59 4.70 -23.75 -30.82
C GLU A 59 3.29 -23.49 -31.37
N PRO A 60 3.08 -22.34 -32.04
CA PRO A 60 1.74 -21.84 -32.28
C PRO A 60 1.04 -22.49 -33.49
N ASP A 61 1.74 -23.39 -34.19
CA ASP A 61 1.23 -24.25 -35.26
C ASP A 61 0.58 -25.55 -34.71
N ARG A 62 0.69 -25.82 -33.40
CA ARG A 62 0.04 -26.98 -32.80
C ARG A 62 -1.48 -26.91 -32.97
N PRO A 63 -2.16 -28.02 -33.37
CA PRO A 63 -3.62 -28.05 -33.41
C PRO A 63 -4.24 -27.66 -32.07
N GLY A 64 -5.28 -26.82 -32.12
CA GLY A 64 -5.97 -26.33 -30.91
C GLY A 64 -5.23 -25.23 -30.14
N PHE A 65 -4.17 -24.64 -30.70
CA PHE A 65 -3.44 -23.55 -30.05
C PHE A 65 -4.26 -22.24 -29.99
N VAL A 66 -4.37 -21.68 -28.79
CA VAL A 66 -5.08 -20.44 -28.50
C VAL A 66 -4.08 -19.31 -28.25
N ARG A 67 -4.17 -18.26 -29.07
CA ARG A 67 -3.20 -17.15 -29.16
C ARG A 67 -3.62 -15.95 -28.31
N THR A 68 -4.19 -16.19 -27.14
CA THR A 68 -4.69 -15.12 -26.26
C THR A 68 -4.12 -15.23 -24.87
N ALA A 69 -3.98 -14.09 -24.18
CA ALA A 69 -3.53 -14.04 -22.80
C ALA A 69 -4.23 -12.94 -22.01
N GLN A 70 -4.16 -13.07 -20.68
CA GLN A 70 -4.63 -12.10 -19.70
C GLN A 70 -3.41 -11.64 -18.88
N LEU A 71 -2.75 -10.58 -19.36
CA LEU A 71 -1.42 -10.17 -18.90
C LEU A 71 -1.48 -9.20 -17.73
N LEU A 72 -0.54 -9.34 -16.79
CA LEU A 72 -0.19 -8.31 -15.82
C LEU A 72 0.98 -7.46 -16.37
N PRO A 73 0.76 -6.19 -16.78
CA PRO A 73 1.81 -5.37 -17.36
C PRO A 73 2.93 -5.03 -16.36
N GLY A 74 4.18 -5.12 -16.81
CA GLY A 74 5.34 -4.76 -15.99
C GLY A 74 5.59 -5.72 -14.83
N VAL A 75 5.37 -7.02 -15.07
CA VAL A 75 5.61 -8.10 -14.09
C VAL A 75 7.04 -8.15 -13.56
N ASP A 76 7.98 -7.64 -14.35
CA ASP A 76 9.39 -7.55 -14.06
C ASP A 76 9.78 -6.25 -13.32
N LEU A 77 8.84 -5.31 -13.14
CA LEU A 77 9.09 -3.97 -12.62
C LEU A 77 8.77 -3.87 -11.12
N PHE A 78 9.70 -3.32 -10.35
CA PHE A 78 9.57 -3.17 -8.89
C PHE A 78 10.45 -2.04 -8.33
N ASP A 79 9.97 -1.32 -7.32
CA ASP A 79 10.74 -0.27 -6.62
C ASP A 79 11.51 -0.82 -5.41
N ALA A 80 12.59 -1.56 -5.68
CA ALA A 80 13.39 -2.19 -4.63
C ALA A 80 14.01 -1.19 -3.63
N GLU A 81 14.40 0.01 -4.10
CA GLU A 81 14.95 1.09 -3.25
C GLU A 81 13.90 1.56 -2.22
N HIS A 82 12.63 1.69 -2.63
CA HIS A 82 11.56 2.09 -1.72
C HIS A 82 11.44 1.15 -0.50
N PHE A 83 11.54 -0.16 -0.75
CA PHE A 83 11.45 -1.21 0.26
C PHE A 83 12.80 -1.62 0.86
N ARG A 84 13.89 -0.92 0.50
CA ARG A 84 15.26 -1.22 0.96
C ARG A 84 15.60 -2.69 0.71
N ILE A 85 15.37 -3.15 -0.51
CA ILE A 85 15.73 -4.49 -0.99
C ILE A 85 16.92 -4.32 -1.94
N PRO A 86 18.06 -5.01 -1.72
CA PRO A 86 19.17 -4.98 -2.65
C PRO A 86 18.75 -5.46 -4.05
N PRO A 87 19.25 -4.87 -5.14
CA PRO A 87 18.87 -5.28 -6.50
C PRO A 87 19.04 -6.77 -6.77
N GLU A 88 20.13 -7.38 -6.29
CA GLU A 88 20.40 -8.82 -6.44
C GLU A 88 19.38 -9.70 -5.70
N GLU A 89 18.87 -9.27 -4.55
CA GLU A 89 17.79 -9.97 -3.86
C GLU A 89 16.48 -9.81 -4.64
N ALA A 90 16.18 -8.60 -5.12
CA ALA A 90 14.94 -8.30 -5.84
C ALA A 90 14.78 -9.14 -7.13
N GLU A 91 15.87 -9.52 -7.80
CA GLU A 91 15.84 -10.43 -8.95
C GLU A 91 15.42 -11.85 -8.59
N LEU A 92 15.76 -12.32 -7.38
CA LEU A 92 15.41 -13.66 -6.89
C LEU A 92 13.99 -13.73 -6.31
N ILE A 93 13.43 -12.60 -5.89
CA ILE A 93 12.07 -12.53 -5.35
C ILE A 93 11.05 -12.81 -6.44
N ASP A 94 10.19 -13.81 -6.17
CA ASP A 94 9.02 -14.11 -6.99
C ASP A 94 8.24 -12.81 -7.29
N PRO A 95 8.00 -12.46 -8.57
CA PRO A 95 7.16 -11.33 -8.95
C PRO A 95 5.84 -11.23 -8.18
N GLN A 96 5.26 -12.38 -7.79
CA GLN A 96 4.07 -12.40 -6.95
C GLN A 96 4.29 -11.66 -5.62
N GLN A 97 5.40 -11.92 -4.92
CA GLN A 97 5.72 -11.26 -3.65
C GLN A 97 6.02 -9.77 -3.84
N ARG A 98 6.71 -9.40 -4.92
CA ARG A 98 7.01 -7.99 -5.26
C ARG A 98 5.73 -7.18 -5.47
N HIS A 99 4.82 -7.68 -6.30
CA HIS A 99 3.56 -7.00 -6.57
C HIS A 99 2.60 -7.03 -5.40
N PHE A 100 2.60 -8.09 -4.59
CA PHE A 100 1.81 -8.14 -3.36
C PHE A 100 2.28 -7.06 -2.36
N LEU A 101 3.60 -6.87 -2.21
CA LEU A 101 4.17 -5.82 -1.35
C LEU A 101 3.82 -4.40 -1.80
N GLU A 102 3.98 -4.08 -3.09
CA GLU A 102 3.57 -2.77 -3.63
C GLU A 102 2.06 -2.53 -3.50
N CYS A 103 1.25 -3.57 -3.72
CA CYS A 103 -0.20 -3.51 -3.60
C CYS A 103 -0.64 -3.33 -2.14
N ALA A 104 0.07 -3.95 -1.18
CA ALA A 104 -0.25 -3.88 0.24
C ALA A 104 -0.08 -2.45 0.78
N LEU A 105 1.06 -1.83 0.47
CA LEU A 105 1.30 -0.42 0.82
C LEU A 105 0.31 0.50 0.08
N ALA A 106 0.01 0.24 -1.19
CA ALA A 106 -0.97 1.03 -1.93
C ALA A 106 -2.39 0.93 -1.31
N ALA A 107 -2.79 -0.23 -0.80
CA ALA A 107 -4.09 -0.41 -0.15
C ALA A 107 -4.16 0.37 1.18
N LEU A 108 -3.07 0.37 1.98
CA LEU A 108 -2.97 1.18 3.20
C LEU A 108 -3.01 2.68 2.89
N GLU A 109 -2.30 3.12 1.86
CA GLU A 109 -2.37 4.50 1.40
C GLU A 109 -3.77 4.88 0.90
N ASP A 110 -4.46 4.00 0.18
CA ASP A 110 -5.86 4.20 -0.23
C ASP A 110 -6.79 4.37 0.98
N SER A 111 -6.54 3.63 2.08
CA SER A 111 -7.26 3.79 3.36
C SER A 111 -6.89 5.05 4.15
N GLY A 112 -5.81 5.75 3.76
CA GLY A 112 -5.34 6.96 4.43
C GLY A 112 -4.54 6.69 5.72
N TYR A 113 -3.91 5.52 5.84
CA TYR A 113 -3.03 5.17 6.95
C TYR A 113 -1.58 5.06 6.50
N ASP A 114 -0.67 5.68 7.26
CA ASP A 114 0.75 5.36 7.25
C ASP A 114 0.97 4.15 8.17
N PRO A 115 1.36 2.97 7.64
CA PRO A 115 1.55 1.78 8.48
C PRO A 115 2.63 1.98 9.56
N PHE A 116 3.63 2.83 9.32
CA PHE A 116 4.72 3.04 10.27
C PHE A 116 4.33 3.95 11.45
N GLY A 117 3.25 4.72 11.30
CA GLY A 117 2.73 5.62 12.33
C GLY A 117 1.49 5.09 13.04
N TYR A 118 0.97 3.92 12.65
CA TYR A 118 -0.22 3.35 13.24
C TYR A 118 0.12 2.63 14.57
N PRO A 119 -0.51 3.01 15.70
CA PRO A 119 -0.16 2.44 17.00
C PRO A 119 -0.77 1.06 17.26
N GLY A 120 -1.75 0.64 16.46
CA GLY A 120 -2.44 -0.64 16.61
C GLY A 120 -1.82 -1.77 15.79
N GLU A 121 -2.27 -2.98 16.07
CA GLU A 121 -1.82 -4.17 15.35
C GLU A 121 -2.50 -4.28 13.98
N ILE A 122 -1.70 -4.41 12.92
CA ILE A 122 -2.16 -4.67 11.54
C ILE A 122 -1.83 -6.12 11.18
N GLY A 123 -2.86 -6.95 10.96
CA GLY A 123 -2.69 -8.32 10.47
C GLY A 123 -2.57 -8.38 8.94
N VAL A 124 -1.97 -9.46 8.42
CA VAL A 124 -1.79 -9.72 6.99
C VAL A 124 -2.21 -11.15 6.65
N PHE A 125 -3.28 -11.28 5.87
CA PHE A 125 -3.82 -12.56 5.41
C PHE A 125 -3.76 -12.58 3.89
N GLY A 126 -2.94 -13.47 3.33
CA GLY A 126 -2.63 -13.43 1.90
C GLY A 126 -2.33 -14.78 1.31
N GLY A 127 -2.46 -14.92 0.00
CA GLY A 127 -2.04 -16.15 -0.68
C GLY A 127 -1.54 -15.91 -2.08
N ALA A 128 -0.68 -16.82 -2.54
CA ALA A 128 -0.08 -16.79 -3.87
C ALA A 128 -0.42 -18.04 -4.68
N GLY A 129 -0.47 -17.85 -6.00
CA GLY A 129 -0.47 -18.91 -7.00
C GLY A 129 0.79 -19.77 -6.96
N MET A 130 0.87 -20.76 -7.83
CA MET A 130 2.11 -21.54 -8.01
C MET A 130 3.26 -20.62 -8.44
N ASN A 131 4.42 -20.75 -7.81
CA ASN A 131 5.61 -19.98 -8.19
C ASN A 131 6.22 -20.55 -9.48
N THR A 132 5.70 -20.12 -10.63
CA THR A 132 6.25 -20.48 -11.93
C THR A 132 7.58 -19.77 -12.23
N TYR A 133 7.92 -18.69 -11.52
CA TYR A 133 9.22 -18.02 -11.67
C TYR A 133 10.38 -18.93 -11.23
N LEU A 134 10.19 -19.65 -10.12
CA LEU A 134 11.15 -20.66 -9.67
C LEU A 134 11.36 -21.75 -10.74
N LEU A 135 10.28 -22.18 -11.40
CA LEU A 135 10.31 -23.26 -12.40
C LEU A 135 10.86 -22.81 -13.76
N ALA A 136 10.55 -21.58 -14.19
CA ALA A 136 10.87 -21.10 -15.52
C ALA A 136 12.20 -20.33 -15.57
N ASN A 137 12.51 -19.54 -14.54
CA ASN A 137 13.64 -18.60 -14.54
C ASN A 137 14.78 -19.02 -13.62
N LEU A 138 14.47 -19.72 -12.51
CA LEU A 138 15.45 -20.03 -11.47
C LEU A 138 15.77 -21.52 -11.35
N ALA A 139 15.27 -22.37 -12.27
CA ALA A 139 15.43 -23.81 -12.19
C ALA A 139 16.90 -24.26 -12.17
N ASP A 140 17.74 -23.68 -13.02
CA ASP A 140 19.17 -24.01 -13.08
C ASP A 140 19.90 -23.54 -11.83
N ARG A 141 19.57 -22.35 -11.32
CA ARG A 141 20.11 -21.83 -10.05
C ARG A 141 19.69 -22.70 -8.86
N TYR A 142 18.48 -23.26 -8.91
CA TYR A 142 17.99 -24.16 -7.86
C TYR A 142 18.68 -25.53 -7.90
N ARG A 143 18.78 -26.14 -9.09
CA ARG A 143 19.38 -27.48 -9.28
C ARG A 143 20.90 -27.48 -9.10
N GLY A 144 21.58 -26.46 -9.62
CA GLY A 144 23.04 -26.33 -9.56
C GLY A 144 23.58 -25.53 -8.37
N GLY A 145 22.70 -24.97 -7.53
CA GLY A 145 23.09 -24.10 -6.42
C GLY A 145 23.66 -24.83 -5.20
N THR A 146 24.35 -24.09 -4.32
CA THR A 146 24.74 -24.56 -2.98
C THR A 146 23.51 -24.68 -2.06
N ALA A 147 23.64 -25.33 -0.90
CA ALA A 147 22.56 -25.35 0.10
C ALA A 147 22.14 -23.94 0.53
N LEU A 148 23.10 -23.03 0.72
CA LEU A 148 22.83 -21.62 0.99
C LEU A 148 22.08 -20.93 -0.16
N GLY A 149 22.45 -21.21 -1.41
CA GLY A 149 21.76 -20.71 -2.59
C GLY A 149 20.30 -21.18 -2.65
N ARG A 150 20.06 -22.48 -2.40
CA ARG A 150 18.70 -23.04 -2.31
C ARG A 150 17.89 -22.43 -1.17
N TYR A 151 18.51 -22.23 0.00
CA TYR A 151 17.86 -21.57 1.12
C TYR A 151 17.45 -20.12 0.79
N ARG A 152 18.31 -19.36 0.11
CA ARG A 152 17.96 -18.02 -0.38
C ARG A 152 16.76 -18.06 -1.33
N LEU A 153 16.75 -18.98 -2.30
CA LEU A 153 15.63 -19.16 -3.23
C LEU A 153 14.32 -19.56 -2.53
N MET A 154 14.40 -20.36 -1.47
CA MET A 154 13.27 -20.68 -0.62
C MET A 154 12.71 -19.41 0.04
N LEU A 155 13.56 -18.59 0.69
CA LEU A 155 13.12 -17.33 1.32
C LEU A 155 12.49 -16.34 0.34
N THR A 156 12.96 -16.30 -0.91
CA THR A 156 12.49 -15.35 -1.93
C THR A 156 11.37 -15.89 -2.81
N GLY A 157 11.07 -17.19 -2.74
CA GLY A 157 10.14 -17.85 -3.65
C GLY A 157 9.04 -18.68 -3.01
N ASP A 158 9.18 -19.13 -1.76
CA ASP A 158 8.17 -19.97 -1.13
C ASP A 158 6.94 -19.16 -0.66
N LYS A 159 5.79 -19.81 -0.57
CA LYS A 159 4.50 -19.15 -0.28
C LYS A 159 4.44 -18.59 1.14
N ASP A 160 5.18 -19.20 2.07
CA ASP A 160 5.23 -18.82 3.48
C ASP A 160 5.74 -17.38 3.68
N PHE A 161 6.59 -16.90 2.78
CA PHE A 161 7.22 -15.59 2.88
C PHE A 161 6.42 -14.45 2.23
N LEU A 162 5.28 -14.74 1.59
CA LEU A 162 4.45 -13.73 0.95
C LEU A 162 3.97 -12.65 1.93
N THR A 163 3.34 -13.06 3.02
CA THR A 163 2.74 -12.13 4.00
C THR A 163 3.77 -11.60 4.99
N THR A 164 4.68 -12.45 5.46
CA THR A 164 5.72 -12.06 6.43
C THR A 164 6.71 -11.06 5.85
N ARG A 165 6.98 -11.08 4.53
CA ARG A 165 7.75 -10.04 3.86
C ARG A 165 7.03 -8.68 3.88
N VAL A 166 5.70 -8.66 3.74
CA VAL A 166 4.90 -7.42 3.91
C VAL A 166 5.00 -6.92 5.33
N SER A 167 4.75 -7.79 6.31
CA SER A 167 4.83 -7.43 7.73
C SER A 167 6.21 -6.89 8.10
N TYR A 168 7.28 -7.54 7.67
CA TYR A 168 8.65 -7.08 7.88
C TYR A 168 8.94 -5.73 7.22
N LYS A 169 8.55 -5.54 5.95
CA LYS A 169 8.89 -4.33 5.19
C LYS A 169 8.05 -3.12 5.56
N LEU A 170 6.84 -3.33 6.09
CA LEU A 170 5.91 -2.27 6.49
C LEU A 170 5.75 -2.11 8.01
N ASP A 171 6.53 -2.86 8.80
CA ASP A 171 6.51 -2.83 10.27
C ASP A 171 5.14 -3.21 10.88
N LEU A 172 4.47 -4.21 10.28
CA LEU A 172 3.18 -4.72 10.75
C LEU A 172 3.39 -5.83 11.76
N ARG A 173 2.73 -5.71 12.92
CA ARG A 173 2.99 -6.57 14.09
C ARG A 173 1.83 -7.52 14.45
N GLY A 174 0.70 -7.44 13.71
CA GLY A 174 -0.42 -8.36 13.88
C GLY A 174 -0.17 -9.74 13.24
N PRO A 175 -1.18 -10.65 13.27
CA PRO A 175 -1.05 -11.98 12.67
C PRO A 175 -0.70 -11.91 11.19
N SER A 176 0.32 -12.66 10.75
CA SER A 176 0.79 -12.69 9.36
C SER A 176 0.74 -14.10 8.82
N VAL A 177 -0.26 -14.41 7.99
CA VAL A 177 -0.60 -15.79 7.60
C VAL A 177 -0.72 -15.92 6.07
N SER A 178 0.09 -16.81 5.52
CA SER A 178 -0.05 -17.26 4.14
C SER A 178 -1.08 -18.40 4.03
N VAL A 179 -2.02 -18.27 3.09
CA VAL A 179 -3.15 -19.20 2.88
C VAL A 179 -3.10 -19.76 1.46
N GLY A 180 -3.44 -21.05 1.31
CA GLY A 180 -3.51 -21.71 0.00
C GLY A 180 -4.74 -22.61 -0.11
N THR A 181 -5.72 -22.20 -0.91
CA THR A 181 -6.94 -23.00 -1.20
C THR A 181 -7.34 -22.92 -2.68
N ALA A 182 -6.34 -22.90 -3.58
CA ALA A 182 -6.54 -22.71 -5.01
C ALA A 182 -7.41 -21.46 -5.32
N CYS A 183 -8.44 -21.57 -6.16
CA CYS A 183 -9.26 -20.44 -6.60
C CYS A 183 -9.99 -19.69 -5.46
N SER A 184 -10.24 -20.33 -4.31
CA SER A 184 -10.90 -19.69 -3.16
C SER A 184 -9.95 -18.90 -2.25
N THR A 185 -8.63 -18.95 -2.50
CA THR A 185 -7.58 -18.42 -1.61
C THR A 185 -7.88 -17.01 -1.10
N SER A 186 -8.21 -16.07 -1.98
CA SER A 186 -8.49 -14.68 -1.59
C SER A 186 -9.69 -14.51 -0.66
N LEU A 187 -10.79 -15.25 -0.88
CA LEU A 187 -11.96 -15.13 0.00
C LEU A 187 -11.77 -15.87 1.33
N VAL A 188 -10.97 -16.93 1.36
CA VAL A 188 -10.55 -17.57 2.62
C VAL A 188 -9.65 -16.63 3.43
N ALA A 189 -8.75 -15.90 2.77
CA ALA A 189 -7.94 -14.87 3.43
C ALA A 189 -8.82 -13.74 4.01
N VAL A 190 -9.84 -13.28 3.27
CA VAL A 190 -10.83 -12.31 3.78
C VAL A 190 -11.60 -12.85 4.98
N HIS A 191 -12.04 -14.11 4.93
CA HIS A 191 -12.72 -14.76 6.04
C HIS A 191 -11.84 -14.80 7.30
N GLN A 192 -10.58 -15.24 7.18
CA GLN A 192 -9.64 -15.27 8.31
C GLN A 192 -9.34 -13.88 8.87
N ALA A 193 -9.14 -12.88 8.00
CA ALA A 193 -8.95 -11.50 8.42
C ALA A 193 -10.16 -10.96 9.20
N CYS A 194 -11.38 -11.26 8.77
CA CYS A 194 -12.59 -10.90 9.51
C CYS A 194 -12.62 -11.57 10.89
N LEU A 195 -12.31 -12.86 10.97
CA LEU A 195 -12.27 -13.59 12.24
C LEU A 195 -11.24 -13.00 13.21
N SER A 196 -10.01 -12.70 12.76
CA SER A 196 -8.98 -12.09 13.61
C SER A 196 -9.35 -10.69 14.10
N LEU A 197 -10.02 -9.87 13.27
CA LEU A 197 -10.53 -8.56 13.69
C LEU A 197 -11.62 -8.72 14.77
N LEU A 198 -12.56 -9.64 14.57
CA LEU A 198 -13.66 -9.89 15.51
C LEU A 198 -13.19 -10.56 16.81
N ALA A 199 -12.10 -11.33 16.76
CA ALA A 199 -11.44 -11.87 17.94
C ALA A 199 -10.56 -10.85 18.67
N GLY A 200 -10.33 -9.67 18.09
CA GLY A 200 -9.46 -8.63 18.66
C GLY A 200 -7.97 -8.94 18.57
N GLU A 201 -7.55 -9.85 17.69
CA GLU A 201 -6.13 -10.17 17.46
C GLU A 201 -5.40 -9.06 16.70
N CYS A 202 -6.15 -8.24 15.96
CA CYS A 202 -5.65 -7.05 15.29
C CYS A 202 -6.74 -5.97 15.24
N ALA A 203 -6.32 -4.70 15.13
CA ALA A 203 -7.23 -3.56 14.98
C ALA A 203 -7.54 -3.26 13.52
N MET A 204 -6.67 -3.70 12.60
CA MET A 204 -6.80 -3.56 11.16
C MET A 204 -6.21 -4.81 10.49
N ALA A 205 -6.71 -5.19 9.32
CA ALA A 205 -6.18 -6.33 8.59
C ALA A 205 -6.08 -6.07 7.08
N LEU A 206 -4.99 -6.52 6.48
CA LEU A 206 -4.86 -6.69 5.03
C LEU A 206 -5.35 -8.08 4.65
N ALA A 207 -6.22 -8.16 3.64
CA ALA A 207 -6.65 -9.43 3.05
C ALA A 207 -6.48 -9.39 1.54
N GLY A 208 -5.80 -10.38 0.96
CA GLY A 208 -5.40 -10.32 -0.44
C GLY A 208 -5.02 -11.64 -1.07
N ALA A 209 -4.80 -11.63 -2.39
CA ALA A 209 -4.07 -12.69 -3.06
C ALA A 209 -3.44 -12.19 -4.37
N VAL A 210 -2.47 -12.95 -4.84
CA VAL A 210 -1.75 -12.72 -6.10
C VAL A 210 -1.64 -14.01 -6.90
N HIS A 211 -1.75 -13.90 -8.21
CA HIS A 211 -1.37 -14.96 -9.13
C HIS A 211 -0.60 -14.34 -10.29
N VAL A 212 0.58 -14.87 -10.59
CA VAL A 212 1.36 -14.51 -11.77
C VAL A 212 1.85 -15.80 -12.42
N ARG A 213 1.39 -16.07 -13.64
CA ARG A 213 1.86 -17.21 -14.43
C ARG A 213 3.04 -16.78 -15.30
N LEU A 214 4.11 -17.56 -15.36
CA LEU A 214 5.24 -17.29 -16.25
C LEU A 214 5.59 -18.52 -17.10
N PRO A 215 5.96 -18.33 -18.38
CA PRO A 215 5.83 -17.09 -19.16
C PRO A 215 4.35 -16.68 -19.37
N GLN A 216 4.06 -15.38 -19.48
CA GLN A 216 2.67 -14.88 -19.63
C GLN A 216 2.18 -14.89 -21.08
N ASP A 217 3.12 -14.88 -22.02
CA ASP A 217 2.98 -14.61 -23.45
C ASP A 217 3.10 -15.85 -24.34
N GLU A 218 2.95 -17.06 -23.75
CA GLU A 218 3.05 -18.34 -24.47
C GLU A 218 1.72 -18.87 -25.06
N GLY A 219 0.60 -18.17 -24.83
CA GLY A 219 -0.73 -18.72 -25.16
C GLY A 219 -1.05 -19.99 -24.38
N TYR A 220 -1.80 -20.92 -24.99
CA TYR A 220 -1.99 -22.28 -24.49
C TYR A 220 -2.59 -23.20 -25.58
N VAL A 221 -2.46 -24.51 -25.43
CA VAL A 221 -3.15 -25.49 -26.29
C VAL A 221 -4.44 -25.93 -25.60
N HIS A 222 -5.57 -25.80 -26.29
CA HIS A 222 -6.86 -26.31 -25.83
C HIS A 222 -6.85 -27.85 -25.75
N GLN A 223 -7.38 -28.39 -24.66
CA GLN A 223 -7.54 -29.82 -24.45
C GLN A 223 -8.92 -30.09 -23.86
N ASP A 224 -9.65 -31.02 -24.48
CA ASP A 224 -10.96 -31.44 -23.99
C ASP A 224 -10.82 -31.99 -22.55
N GLY A 225 -11.74 -31.59 -21.68
CA GLY A 225 -11.73 -31.96 -20.25
C GLY A 225 -10.93 -31.02 -19.35
N MET A 226 -10.18 -30.06 -19.90
CA MET A 226 -9.55 -28.98 -19.12
C MET A 226 -10.47 -27.76 -18.99
N ILE A 227 -10.18 -26.87 -18.03
CA ILE A 227 -10.98 -25.67 -17.76
C ILE A 227 -10.80 -24.56 -18.82
N PHE A 228 -9.83 -24.71 -19.72
CA PHE A 228 -9.44 -23.66 -20.66
C PHE A 228 -10.33 -23.61 -21.89
N SER A 229 -10.78 -22.41 -22.26
CA SER A 229 -11.63 -22.18 -23.43
C SER A 229 -10.87 -22.36 -24.75
N PRO A 230 -11.52 -22.84 -25.83
CA PRO A 230 -10.88 -22.99 -27.14
C PRO A 230 -10.68 -21.66 -27.88
N ASP A 231 -11.28 -20.57 -27.41
CA ASP A 231 -11.30 -19.28 -28.09
C ASP A 231 -10.75 -18.12 -27.24
N GLY A 232 -10.23 -18.40 -26.06
CA GLY A 232 -9.64 -17.39 -25.20
C GLY A 232 -10.66 -16.52 -24.48
N ARG A 233 -11.89 -17.02 -24.26
CA ARG A 233 -12.98 -16.27 -23.63
C ARG A 233 -13.69 -17.06 -22.55
N CYS A 234 -14.07 -16.36 -21.49
CA CYS A 234 -14.95 -16.89 -20.45
C CYS A 234 -16.39 -16.45 -20.73
N ARG A 235 -17.28 -17.39 -21.02
CA ARG A 235 -18.70 -17.13 -21.38
C ARG A 235 -19.63 -17.61 -20.27
N ALA A 236 -19.44 -17.08 -19.07
CA ALA A 236 -20.20 -17.49 -17.89
C ALA A 236 -21.71 -17.47 -18.16
N PHE A 237 -22.35 -18.63 -17.94
CA PHE A 237 -23.77 -18.92 -18.03
C PHE A 237 -24.39 -18.92 -19.43
N ASP A 238 -23.60 -18.69 -20.47
CA ASP A 238 -24.06 -18.71 -21.87
C ASP A 238 -24.14 -20.14 -22.42
N ALA A 239 -25.01 -20.38 -23.40
CA ALA A 239 -25.12 -21.66 -24.09
C ALA A 239 -23.81 -22.11 -24.76
N ASP A 240 -22.94 -21.17 -25.16
CA ASP A 240 -21.63 -21.46 -25.73
C ASP A 240 -20.49 -21.47 -24.67
N ALA A 241 -20.82 -21.63 -23.38
CA ALA A 241 -19.86 -21.80 -22.29
C ALA A 241 -18.94 -23.00 -22.54
N ARG A 242 -17.63 -22.76 -22.70
CA ARG A 242 -16.62 -23.79 -23.04
C ARG A 242 -15.31 -23.66 -22.24
N GLY A 243 -15.36 -23.02 -21.08
CA GLY A 243 -14.23 -22.80 -20.19
C GLY A 243 -13.88 -21.32 -19.97
N THR A 244 -12.68 -21.10 -19.44
CA THR A 244 -12.13 -19.79 -19.06
C THR A 244 -10.74 -19.55 -19.65
N VAL A 245 -10.09 -18.45 -19.27
CA VAL A 245 -8.67 -18.16 -19.57
C VAL A 245 -7.98 -17.81 -18.27
N LEU A 246 -6.81 -18.39 -17.99
CA LEU A 246 -6.02 -17.97 -16.85
C LEU A 246 -5.41 -16.59 -17.07
N GLY A 247 -5.42 -15.78 -16.02
CA GLY A 247 -4.79 -14.46 -16.01
C GLY A 247 -3.91 -14.22 -14.80
N SER A 248 -3.09 -13.19 -14.90
CA SER A 248 -2.24 -12.72 -13.80
C SER A 248 -2.82 -11.47 -13.17
N GLY A 249 -2.81 -11.39 -11.84
CA GLY A 249 -3.27 -10.22 -11.13
C GLY A 249 -3.06 -10.30 -9.62
N VAL A 250 -3.18 -9.14 -8.98
CA VAL A 250 -3.10 -8.97 -7.52
C VAL A 250 -4.20 -8.05 -7.06
N GLY A 251 -4.81 -8.38 -5.92
CA GLY A 251 -5.77 -7.52 -5.24
C GLY A 251 -5.62 -7.64 -3.73
N ILE A 252 -5.81 -6.52 -3.02
CA ILE A 252 -5.75 -6.44 -1.57
C ILE A 252 -6.81 -5.44 -1.08
N VAL A 253 -7.48 -5.77 0.03
CA VAL A 253 -8.37 -4.88 0.77
C VAL A 253 -7.83 -4.64 2.18
N VAL A 254 -8.10 -3.46 2.72
CA VAL A 254 -7.88 -3.09 4.12
C VAL A 254 -9.19 -3.18 4.87
N LEU A 255 -9.20 -3.94 5.96
CA LEU A 255 -10.37 -4.27 6.76
C LEU A 255 -10.24 -3.74 8.17
N LYS A 256 -11.35 -3.32 8.76
CA LYS A 256 -11.43 -2.80 10.13
C LYS A 256 -12.84 -3.01 10.70
N PRO A 257 -13.03 -3.23 12.02
CA PRO A 257 -14.38 -3.21 12.59
C PRO A 257 -15.12 -1.93 12.21
N LEU A 258 -16.37 -2.04 11.77
CA LEU A 258 -17.13 -0.90 11.24
C LEU A 258 -17.28 0.23 12.27
N THR A 259 -17.50 -0.12 13.54
CA THR A 259 -17.61 0.84 14.64
C THR A 259 -16.33 1.66 14.82
N ALA A 260 -15.17 1.02 14.75
CA ALA A 260 -13.87 1.70 14.82
C ALA A 260 -13.60 2.56 13.58
N ALA A 261 -13.95 2.06 12.38
CA ALA A 261 -13.81 2.82 11.14
C ALA A 261 -14.62 4.12 11.15
N LEU A 262 -15.87 4.06 11.62
CA LEU A 262 -16.73 5.24 11.76
C LEU A 262 -16.23 6.20 12.84
N ALA A 263 -15.75 5.67 13.98
CA ALA A 263 -15.24 6.48 15.08
C ALA A 263 -13.99 7.28 14.70
N GLU A 264 -13.13 6.71 13.85
CA GLU A 264 -11.87 7.31 13.38
C GLU A 264 -12.02 8.13 12.08
N GLY A 265 -13.22 8.20 11.50
CA GLY A 265 -13.50 8.99 10.31
C GLY A 265 -12.95 8.40 9.01
N ASP A 266 -12.86 7.07 8.94
CA ASP A 266 -12.37 6.35 7.77
C ASP A 266 -13.40 6.38 6.64
N THR A 267 -12.94 6.35 5.38
CA THR A 267 -13.84 6.11 4.24
C THR A 267 -14.23 4.63 4.25
N VAL A 268 -15.53 4.35 4.44
CA VAL A 268 -16.08 3.00 4.26
C VAL A 268 -16.49 2.83 2.81
N HIS A 269 -15.86 1.88 2.10
CA HIS A 269 -16.19 1.57 0.70
C HIS A 269 -17.36 0.60 0.57
N ALA A 270 -17.46 -0.35 1.50
CA ALA A 270 -18.53 -1.33 1.66
C ALA A 270 -18.41 -1.95 3.05
N VAL A 271 -19.44 -2.70 3.47
CA VAL A 271 -19.44 -3.45 4.73
C VAL A 271 -19.53 -4.95 4.42
N ILE A 272 -18.59 -5.73 4.94
CA ILE A 272 -18.71 -7.19 5.01
C ILE A 272 -19.63 -7.51 6.18
N LYS A 273 -20.81 -8.05 5.87
CA LYS A 273 -21.83 -8.41 6.85
C LYS A 273 -21.59 -9.80 7.42
N GLY A 274 -21.07 -10.71 6.60
CA GLY A 274 -20.81 -12.09 7.00
C GLY A 274 -20.01 -12.85 5.96
N THR A 275 -19.28 -13.86 6.42
CA THR A 275 -18.47 -14.74 5.57
C THR A 275 -18.62 -16.19 6.02
N ALA A 276 -18.44 -17.13 5.12
CA ALA A 276 -18.38 -18.55 5.45
C ALA A 276 -17.40 -19.29 4.54
N VAL A 277 -16.79 -20.35 5.07
CA VAL A 277 -15.90 -21.27 4.36
C VAL A 277 -16.27 -22.70 4.72
N ASN A 278 -16.35 -23.58 3.71
CA ASN A 278 -16.54 -25.02 3.94
C ASN A 278 -15.74 -25.86 2.94
N ASN A 279 -15.88 -27.18 3.00
CA ASN A 279 -15.34 -28.09 2.00
C ASN A 279 -16.42 -29.03 1.42
N ASP A 280 -16.23 -29.45 0.18
CA ASP A 280 -17.08 -30.39 -0.55
C ASP A 280 -17.12 -31.80 0.06
N GLY A 281 -16.01 -32.24 0.65
CA GLY A 281 -15.84 -33.62 1.12
C GLY A 281 -15.84 -34.64 -0.01
N ALA A 282 -16.11 -35.91 0.33
CA ALA A 282 -15.99 -37.05 -0.58
C ALA A 282 -17.26 -37.33 -1.43
N ALA A 283 -18.41 -36.75 -1.08
CA ALA A 283 -19.70 -37.02 -1.74
C ALA A 283 -19.85 -36.24 -3.06
N LYS A 284 -18.96 -36.53 -4.02
CA LYS A 284 -18.90 -35.95 -5.36
C LYS A 284 -18.21 -36.90 -6.34
N THR A 285 -18.34 -36.65 -7.64
CA THR A 285 -17.88 -37.56 -8.70
C THR A 285 -16.35 -37.65 -8.85
N GLY A 286 -15.59 -36.74 -8.23
CA GLY A 286 -14.13 -36.76 -8.23
C GLY A 286 -13.52 -35.61 -7.43
N PHE A 287 -12.20 -35.63 -7.24
CA PHE A 287 -11.47 -34.62 -6.45
C PHE A 287 -11.71 -33.18 -6.96
N THR A 288 -11.71 -33.00 -8.28
CA THR A 288 -11.87 -31.72 -8.96
C THR A 288 -13.33 -31.35 -9.24
N ALA A 289 -14.28 -32.27 -9.03
CA ALA A 289 -15.69 -32.00 -9.27
C ALA A 289 -16.25 -31.03 -8.21
N PRO A 290 -17.17 -30.12 -8.58
CA PRO A 290 -17.88 -29.28 -7.62
C PRO A 290 -19.04 -30.04 -6.95
N SER A 291 -19.59 -29.48 -5.86
CA SER A 291 -20.76 -30.03 -5.16
C SER A 291 -21.88 -28.99 -4.98
N VAL A 292 -23.04 -29.24 -5.59
CA VAL A 292 -24.24 -28.39 -5.45
C VAL A 292 -24.61 -28.20 -3.97
N GLU A 293 -24.59 -29.28 -3.19
CA GLU A 293 -25.02 -29.25 -1.79
C GLU A 293 -24.12 -28.35 -0.94
N ARG A 294 -22.81 -28.45 -1.16
CA ARG A 294 -21.80 -27.80 -0.33
C ARG A 294 -21.61 -26.34 -0.71
N GLN A 295 -21.76 -25.99 -2.00
CA GLN A 295 -21.89 -24.61 -2.44
C GLN A 295 -23.16 -23.96 -1.86
N ALA A 296 -24.31 -24.63 -1.92
CA ALA A 296 -25.54 -24.10 -1.34
C ALA A 296 -25.42 -23.93 0.19
N ALA A 297 -24.72 -24.84 0.87
CA ALA A 297 -24.48 -24.76 2.31
C ALA A 297 -23.62 -23.55 2.70
N VAL A 298 -22.50 -23.29 2.00
CA VAL A 298 -21.64 -22.14 2.33
C VAL A 298 -22.36 -20.81 2.09
N ILE A 299 -23.19 -20.72 1.05
CA ILE A 299 -23.99 -19.52 0.76
C ILE A 299 -24.98 -19.26 1.89
N ARG A 300 -25.75 -20.28 2.32
CA ARG A 300 -26.69 -20.16 3.45
C ARG A 300 -26.00 -19.82 4.76
N GLU A 301 -24.81 -20.35 4.99
CA GLU A 301 -24.02 -20.07 6.20
C GLU A 301 -23.55 -18.62 6.24
N ALA A 302 -23.02 -18.10 5.12
CA ALA A 302 -22.63 -16.69 5.03
C ALA A 302 -23.83 -15.74 5.16
N GLN A 303 -24.98 -16.07 4.57
CA GLN A 303 -26.24 -15.32 4.73
C GLN A 303 -26.71 -15.30 6.19
N ARG A 304 -26.64 -16.44 6.88
CA ARG A 304 -26.98 -16.55 8.30
C ARG A 304 -26.01 -15.74 9.17
N ALA A 305 -24.70 -15.86 8.93
CA ALA A 305 -23.68 -15.10 9.64
C ALA A 305 -23.89 -13.58 9.44
N ALA A 306 -24.33 -13.19 8.25
CA ALA A 306 -24.66 -11.80 7.93
C ALA A 306 -25.99 -11.29 8.51
N GLY A 307 -26.84 -12.16 9.05
CA GLY A 307 -28.22 -11.81 9.39
C GLY A 307 -29.02 -11.27 8.18
N CYS A 308 -28.63 -11.63 6.96
CA CYS A 308 -29.17 -11.10 5.72
C CYS A 308 -30.02 -12.17 5.02
N PRO A 309 -31.35 -12.05 5.02
CA PRO A 309 -32.21 -12.96 4.29
C PRO A 309 -31.88 -12.94 2.79
N PRO A 310 -31.97 -14.09 2.07
CA PRO A 310 -31.62 -14.16 0.65
C PRO A 310 -32.36 -13.14 -0.20
N GLU A 311 -33.58 -12.79 0.19
CA GLU A 311 -34.40 -11.82 -0.51
C GLU A 311 -33.92 -10.38 -0.42
N THR A 312 -32.96 -10.08 0.44
CA THR A 312 -32.36 -8.74 0.52
C THR A 312 -31.15 -8.59 -0.39
N ILE A 313 -30.68 -9.69 -1.01
CA ILE A 313 -29.48 -9.72 -1.85
C ILE A 313 -29.86 -9.47 -3.31
N GLY A 314 -29.51 -8.29 -3.81
CA GLY A 314 -29.84 -7.84 -5.17
C GLY A 314 -28.83 -8.26 -6.24
N TYR A 315 -27.63 -8.69 -5.84
CA TYR A 315 -26.57 -9.08 -6.77
C TYR A 315 -25.77 -10.28 -6.25
N VAL A 316 -25.31 -11.13 -7.16
CA VAL A 316 -24.30 -12.17 -6.87
C VAL A 316 -23.18 -12.07 -7.90
N GLU A 317 -21.97 -11.83 -7.41
CA GLU A 317 -20.74 -12.10 -8.14
C GLU A 317 -20.38 -13.57 -7.97
N ALA A 318 -20.57 -14.33 -9.04
CA ALA A 318 -20.38 -15.76 -9.06
C ALA A 318 -18.90 -16.15 -9.15
N HIS A 319 -18.61 -17.41 -8.85
CA HIS A 319 -17.38 -18.04 -9.30
C HIS A 319 -17.33 -18.09 -10.84
N GLY A 320 -18.43 -18.47 -11.50
CA GLY A 320 -18.74 -18.23 -12.91
C GLY A 320 -17.57 -18.41 -13.87
N THR A 321 -17.12 -19.65 -14.04
CA THR A 321 -15.95 -19.98 -14.88
C THR A 321 -16.30 -20.18 -16.34
N GLY A 322 -17.58 -20.19 -16.74
CA GLY A 322 -17.94 -20.43 -18.13
C GLY A 322 -17.79 -21.89 -18.51
N THR A 323 -17.82 -22.81 -17.55
CA THR A 323 -17.65 -24.24 -17.83
C THR A 323 -19.00 -24.92 -18.03
N PRO A 324 -19.13 -25.86 -19.00
CA PRO A 324 -20.40 -26.55 -19.25
C PRO A 324 -20.98 -27.24 -18.02
N LEU A 325 -20.11 -27.79 -17.15
CA LEU A 325 -20.51 -28.49 -15.93
C LEU A 325 -20.66 -27.55 -14.72
N GLY A 326 -19.75 -26.60 -14.56
CA GLY A 326 -19.67 -25.76 -13.36
C GLY A 326 -20.78 -24.71 -13.28
N ASP A 327 -21.14 -24.09 -14.42
CA ASP A 327 -22.14 -23.02 -14.44
C ASP A 327 -23.54 -23.53 -14.03
N PRO A 328 -24.06 -24.67 -14.53
CA PRO A 328 -25.30 -25.26 -14.02
C PRO A 328 -25.26 -25.63 -12.54
N ILE A 329 -24.15 -26.19 -12.07
CA ILE A 329 -23.98 -26.58 -10.66
C ILE A 329 -24.04 -25.36 -9.74
N GLU A 330 -23.38 -24.27 -10.13
CA GLU A 330 -23.37 -23.04 -9.35
C GLU A 330 -24.75 -22.39 -9.28
N VAL A 331 -25.47 -22.29 -10.41
CA VAL A 331 -26.83 -21.72 -10.39
C VAL A 331 -27.80 -22.62 -9.65
N ALA A 332 -27.69 -23.94 -9.75
CA ALA A 332 -28.49 -24.87 -8.96
C ALA A 332 -28.24 -24.69 -7.44
N ALA A 333 -26.97 -24.50 -7.04
CA ALA A 333 -26.61 -24.25 -5.65
C ALA A 333 -27.17 -22.90 -5.16
N LEU A 334 -27.08 -21.86 -5.98
CA LEU A 334 -27.66 -20.55 -5.71
C LEU A 334 -29.18 -20.62 -5.58
N ASN A 335 -29.89 -21.29 -6.49
CA ASN A 335 -31.33 -21.51 -6.40
C ASN A 335 -31.72 -22.21 -5.10
N ARG A 336 -30.96 -23.24 -4.70
CA ARG A 336 -31.20 -23.96 -3.45
C ARG A 336 -30.92 -23.12 -2.20
N ALA A 337 -29.97 -22.18 -2.26
CA ALA A 337 -29.67 -21.30 -1.14
C ALA A 337 -30.68 -20.14 -1.01
N PHE A 338 -31.13 -19.58 -2.13
CA PHE A 338 -32.02 -18.41 -2.16
C PHE A 338 -33.51 -18.77 -2.11
N GLY A 339 -33.89 -19.97 -2.55
CA GLY A 339 -35.28 -20.38 -2.66
C GLY A 339 -36.07 -19.60 -3.71
N PRO A 340 -37.38 -19.90 -3.86
CA PRO A 340 -38.23 -19.30 -4.88
C PRO A 340 -38.67 -17.89 -4.47
N THR A 341 -37.81 -16.89 -4.66
CA THR A 341 -38.05 -15.50 -4.20
C THR A 341 -38.44 -14.54 -5.32
N GLY A 342 -39.09 -15.05 -6.37
CA GLY A 342 -39.54 -14.29 -7.56
C GLY A 342 -38.46 -14.18 -8.63
N ALA A 343 -38.78 -14.59 -9.85
CA ALA A 343 -37.83 -14.69 -10.97
C ALA A 343 -37.23 -13.33 -11.37
N GLY A 344 -35.94 -13.32 -11.71
CA GLY A 344 -35.22 -12.16 -12.27
C GLY A 344 -34.95 -10.99 -11.32
N ARG A 345 -35.16 -11.17 -10.01
CA ARG A 345 -34.96 -10.14 -8.99
C ARG A 345 -33.50 -9.93 -8.60
N THR A 346 -32.69 -10.99 -8.60
CA THR A 346 -31.26 -10.94 -8.24
C THR A 346 -30.42 -11.00 -9.51
N VAL A 347 -29.51 -10.05 -9.66
CA VAL A 347 -28.63 -9.99 -10.82
C VAL A 347 -27.40 -10.87 -10.59
N LEU A 348 -27.06 -11.70 -11.57
CA LEU A 348 -25.90 -12.58 -11.57
C LEU A 348 -24.85 -12.04 -12.54
N GLY A 349 -23.58 -12.14 -12.18
CA GLY A 349 -22.47 -11.87 -13.11
C GLY A 349 -21.16 -12.52 -12.68
N SER A 350 -20.17 -12.44 -13.57
CA SER A 350 -18.80 -12.90 -13.29
C SER A 350 -17.78 -11.95 -13.90
N VAL A 351 -16.84 -11.49 -13.08
CA VAL A 351 -15.69 -10.67 -13.48
C VAL A 351 -14.73 -11.42 -14.40
N LYS A 352 -14.78 -12.76 -14.41
CA LYS A 352 -13.90 -13.58 -15.26
C LYS A 352 -14.20 -13.37 -16.75
N THR A 353 -15.39 -12.88 -17.07
CA THR A 353 -15.76 -12.46 -18.43
C THR A 353 -14.98 -11.22 -18.89
N ASN A 354 -14.46 -10.40 -17.97
CA ASN A 354 -13.65 -9.22 -18.27
C ASN A 354 -12.15 -9.54 -18.27
N VAL A 355 -11.65 -10.21 -17.22
CA VAL A 355 -10.21 -10.33 -16.93
C VAL A 355 -9.70 -11.77 -16.86
N GLY A 356 -10.53 -12.75 -17.20
CA GLY A 356 -10.22 -14.16 -17.05
C GLY A 356 -10.21 -14.64 -15.60
N HIS A 357 -9.80 -15.88 -15.39
CA HIS A 357 -9.64 -16.50 -14.09
C HIS A 357 -8.26 -16.18 -13.51
N LEU A 358 -8.21 -15.33 -12.49
CA LEU A 358 -6.95 -14.93 -11.83
C LEU A 358 -6.50 -15.90 -10.71
N ASP A 359 -6.78 -17.20 -10.87
CA ASP A 359 -6.49 -18.26 -9.88
C ASP A 359 -6.71 -17.83 -8.41
N ALA A 360 -5.68 -17.83 -7.56
CA ALA A 360 -5.73 -17.41 -6.16
C ALA A 360 -6.33 -16.00 -5.94
N ALA A 361 -6.11 -15.07 -6.89
CA ALA A 361 -6.63 -13.70 -6.87
C ALA A 361 -8.05 -13.54 -7.46
N ALA A 362 -8.67 -14.62 -7.95
CA ALA A 362 -9.96 -14.54 -8.62
C ALA A 362 -11.10 -14.04 -7.70
N GLY A 363 -11.14 -14.52 -6.46
CA GLY A 363 -12.12 -14.06 -5.47
C GLY A 363 -11.97 -12.57 -5.14
N MET A 364 -10.73 -12.08 -5.09
CA MET A 364 -10.44 -10.67 -4.82
C MET A 364 -10.87 -9.75 -5.97
N ALA A 365 -10.72 -10.18 -7.23
CA ALA A 365 -11.24 -9.42 -8.37
C ALA A 365 -12.77 -9.28 -8.31
N GLY A 366 -13.47 -10.36 -7.93
CA GLY A 366 -14.92 -10.35 -7.72
C GLY A 366 -15.35 -9.47 -6.53
N LEU A 367 -14.61 -9.54 -5.42
CA LEU A 367 -14.85 -8.71 -4.24
C LEU A 367 -14.69 -7.22 -4.58
N ILE A 368 -13.57 -6.83 -5.19
CA ILE A 368 -13.28 -5.43 -5.54
C ILE A 368 -14.30 -4.90 -6.56
N LYS A 369 -14.66 -5.69 -7.58
CA LYS A 369 -15.75 -5.34 -8.52
C LYS A 369 -17.03 -5.03 -7.76
N THR A 370 -17.42 -5.90 -6.82
CA THR A 370 -18.67 -5.77 -6.06
C THR A 370 -18.64 -4.55 -5.13
N VAL A 371 -17.52 -4.30 -4.44
CA VAL A 371 -17.31 -3.10 -3.62
C VAL A 371 -17.44 -1.83 -4.48
N LEU A 372 -16.87 -1.82 -5.69
CA LEU A 372 -17.00 -0.70 -6.61
C LEU A 372 -18.43 -0.49 -7.09
N MET A 373 -19.16 -1.56 -7.42
CA MET A 373 -20.57 -1.49 -7.81
C MET A 373 -21.45 -0.92 -6.69
N LEU A 374 -21.20 -1.32 -5.43
CA LEU A 374 -21.89 -0.79 -4.24
C LEU A 374 -21.59 0.71 -4.06
N ARG A 375 -20.30 1.09 -4.10
CA ARG A 375 -19.86 2.48 -3.95
C ARG A 375 -20.45 3.40 -5.03
N HIS A 376 -20.46 2.93 -6.28
CA HIS A 376 -20.99 3.68 -7.41
C HIS A 376 -22.49 3.54 -7.60
N ARG A 377 -23.15 2.66 -6.83
CA ARG A 377 -24.59 2.34 -6.93
C ARG A 377 -24.99 1.93 -8.36
N THR A 378 -24.12 1.19 -9.04
CA THR A 378 -24.25 0.86 -10.46
C THR A 378 -23.87 -0.60 -10.70
N LEU A 379 -24.78 -1.34 -11.32
CA LEU A 379 -24.53 -2.66 -11.88
C LEU A 379 -23.72 -2.54 -13.18
N VAL A 380 -22.82 -3.49 -13.42
CA VAL A 380 -21.97 -3.55 -14.62
C VAL A 380 -22.22 -4.85 -15.38
N PRO A 381 -22.00 -4.88 -16.70
CA PRO A 381 -22.30 -6.05 -17.52
C PRO A 381 -21.38 -7.24 -17.21
N SER A 382 -21.94 -8.44 -17.21
CA SER A 382 -21.25 -9.71 -17.39
C SER A 382 -21.15 -9.99 -18.88
N LEU A 383 -19.93 -10.09 -19.41
CA LEU A 383 -19.71 -10.12 -20.86
C LEU A 383 -20.06 -11.48 -21.46
N HIS A 384 -20.24 -11.47 -22.78
CA HIS A 384 -20.41 -12.66 -23.62
C HIS A 384 -21.67 -13.51 -23.39
N PHE A 385 -22.61 -13.06 -22.56
CA PHE A 385 -23.92 -13.68 -22.41
C PHE A 385 -24.89 -13.19 -23.50
N ARG A 386 -25.40 -14.11 -24.30
CA ARG A 386 -26.37 -13.90 -25.39
C ARG A 386 -27.57 -14.81 -25.23
N THR A 387 -27.33 -16.09 -25.00
CA THR A 387 -28.37 -17.13 -24.90
C THR A 387 -28.14 -17.90 -23.60
N PRO A 388 -29.13 -18.03 -22.71
CA PRO A 388 -28.96 -18.79 -21.49
C PRO A 388 -28.61 -20.25 -21.80
N ASN A 389 -27.65 -20.81 -21.06
CA ASN A 389 -27.34 -22.24 -21.15
C ASN A 389 -28.60 -23.07 -20.81
N PRO A 390 -29.05 -23.98 -21.70
CA PRO A 390 -30.26 -24.77 -21.49
C PRO A 390 -30.20 -25.72 -20.28
N ASP A 391 -29.00 -26.05 -19.81
CA ASP A 391 -28.80 -26.89 -18.61
C ASP A 391 -28.98 -26.09 -17.31
N ILE A 392 -29.17 -24.77 -17.41
CA ILE A 392 -29.39 -23.87 -16.26
C ILE A 392 -30.88 -23.59 -16.10
N ASP A 393 -31.46 -24.06 -15.01
CA ASP A 393 -32.82 -23.71 -14.61
C ASP A 393 -32.88 -22.35 -13.90
N PHE A 394 -32.83 -21.26 -14.67
CA PHE A 394 -33.02 -19.90 -14.14
C PHE A 394 -34.43 -19.68 -13.57
N ALA A 395 -35.44 -20.42 -14.03
CA ALA A 395 -36.82 -20.25 -13.59
C ALA A 395 -37.05 -20.78 -12.16
N ALA A 396 -36.21 -21.71 -11.68
CA ALA A 396 -36.27 -22.23 -10.32
C ALA A 396 -35.85 -21.24 -9.22
N GLY A 397 -35.29 -20.07 -9.56
CA GLY A 397 -34.85 -19.09 -8.56
C GLY A 397 -34.90 -17.64 -9.06
N PRO A 398 -34.31 -16.71 -8.29
CA PRO A 398 -34.45 -15.28 -8.55
C PRO A 398 -33.47 -14.72 -9.58
N PHE A 399 -32.62 -15.54 -10.20
CA PHE A 399 -31.44 -15.05 -10.91
C PHE A 399 -31.73 -14.68 -12.37
N ARG A 400 -31.06 -13.61 -12.81
CA ARG A 400 -30.87 -13.28 -14.23
C ARG A 400 -29.46 -12.73 -14.45
N VAL A 401 -28.86 -12.98 -15.61
CA VAL A 401 -27.54 -12.44 -15.93
C VAL A 401 -27.66 -10.95 -16.29
N GLY A 402 -26.82 -10.11 -15.70
CA GLY A 402 -26.76 -8.68 -16.01
C GLY A 402 -25.90 -8.41 -17.25
N THR A 403 -26.49 -7.89 -18.33
CA THR A 403 -25.80 -7.67 -19.61
C THR A 403 -25.53 -6.20 -19.95
N GLU A 404 -26.08 -5.27 -19.17
CA GLU A 404 -26.00 -3.83 -19.41
C GLU A 404 -25.71 -3.08 -18.10
N PRO A 405 -25.02 -1.92 -18.17
CA PRO A 405 -24.90 -1.02 -17.03
C PRO A 405 -26.28 -0.53 -16.59
N ALA A 406 -26.57 -0.58 -15.29
CA ALA A 406 -27.84 -0.12 -14.75
C ALA A 406 -27.64 0.53 -13.37
N GLU A 407 -28.48 1.52 -13.04
CA GLU A 407 -28.56 2.01 -11.67
C GLU A 407 -28.99 0.87 -10.74
N TRP A 408 -28.26 0.70 -9.63
CA TRP A 408 -28.61 -0.27 -8.62
C TRP A 408 -29.58 0.38 -7.63
N SER A 409 -30.86 0.04 -7.71
CA SER A 409 -31.88 0.58 -6.80
C SER A 409 -31.74 0.04 -5.36
N ASN A 410 -32.09 0.87 -4.38
CA ASN A 410 -32.24 0.52 -2.96
C ASN A 410 -33.71 0.49 -2.49
N ALA A 411 -34.67 0.39 -3.43
CA ALA A 411 -36.10 0.41 -3.11
C ALA A 411 -36.54 -0.74 -2.17
N GLY A 412 -35.74 -1.81 -2.04
CA GLY A 412 -35.96 -2.93 -1.13
C GLY A 412 -35.10 -2.92 0.15
N GLY A 413 -34.41 -1.82 0.47
CA GLY A 413 -33.46 -1.72 1.56
C GLY A 413 -32.02 -1.50 1.08
N PRO A 414 -31.01 -1.62 1.98
CA PRO A 414 -29.60 -1.47 1.61
C PRO A 414 -29.21 -2.40 0.47
N ARG A 415 -28.41 -1.89 -0.48
CA ARG A 415 -27.87 -2.72 -1.57
C ARG A 415 -26.95 -3.78 -0.97
N ARG A 416 -27.26 -5.05 -1.23
CA ARG A 416 -26.47 -6.20 -0.77
C ARG A 416 -26.06 -7.11 -1.91
N ALA A 417 -24.88 -7.69 -1.79
CA ALA A 417 -24.35 -8.67 -2.72
C ALA A 417 -23.74 -9.88 -2.06
N GLY A 418 -23.82 -11.03 -2.73
CA GLY A 418 -22.99 -12.19 -2.45
C GLY A 418 -21.77 -12.24 -3.39
N VAL A 419 -20.63 -12.72 -2.89
CA VAL A 419 -19.43 -12.99 -3.70
C VAL A 419 -18.97 -14.43 -3.43
N SER A 420 -18.92 -15.26 -4.47
CA SER A 420 -18.56 -16.67 -4.38
C SER A 420 -17.17 -16.96 -4.95
N SER A 421 -16.44 -17.87 -4.31
CA SER A 421 -15.27 -18.50 -4.93
C SER A 421 -15.10 -19.95 -4.48
N PHE A 422 -14.98 -20.85 -5.44
CA PHE A 422 -14.91 -22.30 -5.23
C PHE A 422 -13.58 -22.83 -5.73
N GLY A 423 -12.75 -23.33 -4.82
CA GLY A 423 -11.41 -23.84 -5.11
C GLY A 423 -11.43 -25.27 -5.62
N VAL A 424 -10.53 -25.58 -6.56
CA VAL A 424 -10.18 -26.97 -6.86
C VAL A 424 -9.68 -27.64 -5.56
N GLY A 425 -10.12 -28.88 -5.32
CA GLY A 425 -9.99 -29.55 -4.01
C GLY A 425 -11.22 -29.37 -3.10
N GLY A 426 -12.15 -28.49 -3.49
CA GLY A 426 -13.49 -28.40 -2.93
C GLY A 426 -13.66 -27.42 -1.77
N THR A 427 -12.67 -26.58 -1.47
CA THR A 427 -12.85 -25.51 -0.48
C THR A 427 -13.69 -24.39 -1.09
N ASN A 428 -14.83 -24.09 -0.46
CA ASN A 428 -15.77 -23.08 -0.94
C ASN A 428 -15.78 -21.90 0.03
N ALA A 429 -15.88 -20.69 -0.52
CA ALA A 429 -16.02 -19.46 0.27
C ALA A 429 -17.14 -18.57 -0.30
N HIS A 430 -17.89 -17.94 0.59
CA HIS A 430 -18.91 -16.94 0.23
C HIS A 430 -18.86 -15.74 1.20
N VAL A 431 -18.98 -14.54 0.65
CA VAL A 431 -18.96 -13.26 1.38
C VAL A 431 -20.26 -12.50 1.08
N VAL A 432 -20.92 -11.96 2.10
CA VAL A 432 -22.05 -11.04 1.96
C VAL A 432 -21.58 -9.61 2.22
N LEU A 433 -21.79 -8.74 1.24
CA LEU A 433 -21.46 -7.31 1.27
C LEU A 433 -22.73 -6.46 1.32
N GLU A 434 -22.63 -5.30 1.96
CA GLU A 434 -23.64 -4.23 1.97
C GLU A 434 -23.01 -2.89 1.57
N GLU A 435 -23.80 -1.99 0.97
CA GLU A 435 -23.36 -0.64 0.68
C GLU A 435 -22.89 0.11 1.94
N PRO A 436 -21.93 1.04 1.82
CA PRO A 436 -21.46 1.77 2.99
C PRO A 436 -22.58 2.61 3.61
N PRO A 437 -22.55 2.85 4.93
CA PRO A 437 -23.50 3.75 5.57
C PRO A 437 -23.39 5.16 4.97
N ALA A 438 -24.45 5.94 5.12
CA ALA A 438 -24.46 7.32 4.64
C ALA A 438 -23.27 8.09 5.24
N ALA A 439 -22.45 8.67 4.37
CA ALA A 439 -21.33 9.49 4.82
C ALA A 439 -21.89 10.70 5.59
N PRO A 440 -21.33 11.04 6.76
CA PRO A 440 -21.76 12.24 7.47
C PRO A 440 -21.50 13.50 6.61
N ALA A 441 -22.08 14.65 6.95
CA ALA A 441 -21.82 15.90 6.23
C ALA A 441 -20.32 16.26 6.25
N ALA A 442 -19.82 16.86 5.18
CA ALA A 442 -18.45 17.39 5.15
C ALA A 442 -18.27 18.47 6.23
N ALA A 443 -17.03 18.68 6.68
CA ALA A 443 -16.74 19.78 7.58
C ALA A 443 -17.05 21.12 6.91
N ALA A 444 -17.30 22.16 7.71
CA ALA A 444 -17.47 23.51 7.18
C ALA A 444 -16.18 23.93 6.45
N PRO A 445 -16.26 24.50 5.24
CA PRO A 445 -15.08 24.85 4.47
C PRO A 445 -14.28 25.95 5.17
N ARG A 446 -12.96 25.71 5.34
CA ARG A 446 -11.99 26.72 5.77
C ARG A 446 -11.69 27.68 4.61
N GLU A 447 -11.00 28.77 4.92
CA GLU A 447 -10.54 29.74 3.91
C GLU A 447 -9.52 29.13 2.94
N ALA A 448 -8.63 28.30 3.48
CA ALA A 448 -7.59 27.62 2.75
C ALA A 448 -7.14 26.36 3.49
N GLU A 449 -6.57 25.43 2.73
CA GLU A 449 -5.98 24.19 3.22
C GLU A 449 -4.54 24.04 2.70
N LEU A 450 -3.70 23.37 3.48
CA LEU A 450 -2.33 23.03 3.12
C LEU A 450 -2.27 21.60 2.58
N LEU A 451 -1.93 21.45 1.30
CA LEU A 451 -1.66 20.14 0.71
C LEU A 451 -0.17 19.86 0.71
N VAL A 452 0.20 18.65 1.13
CA VAL A 452 1.59 18.17 1.17
C VAL A 452 1.76 16.93 0.31
N VAL A 453 2.86 16.85 -0.44
CA VAL A 453 3.21 15.69 -1.27
C VAL A 453 4.69 15.40 -1.08
N SER A 454 5.05 14.14 -0.91
CA SER A 454 6.46 13.75 -0.83
C SER A 454 6.76 12.47 -1.58
N ALA A 455 8.01 12.33 -2.01
CA ALA A 455 8.50 11.10 -2.62
C ALA A 455 9.99 10.87 -2.33
N ARG A 456 10.45 9.63 -2.53
CA ARG A 456 11.87 9.30 -2.40
C ARG A 456 12.70 9.81 -3.57
N ALA A 457 12.15 9.97 -4.77
CA ALA A 457 12.90 10.48 -5.92
C ALA A 457 12.22 11.73 -6.51
N PRO A 458 12.98 12.66 -7.12
CA PRO A 458 12.40 13.85 -7.77
C PRO A 458 11.34 13.48 -8.83
N GLU A 459 11.61 12.48 -9.66
CA GLU A 459 10.70 12.02 -10.72
C GLU A 459 9.42 11.40 -10.12
N ALA A 460 9.54 10.76 -8.96
CA ALA A 460 8.39 10.23 -8.23
C ALA A 460 7.55 11.37 -7.62
N LEU A 461 8.18 12.46 -7.16
CA LEU A 461 7.46 13.64 -6.67
C LEU A 461 6.64 14.30 -7.79
N GLU A 462 7.20 14.38 -9.00
CA GLU A 462 6.46 14.90 -10.16
C GLU A 462 5.28 14.01 -10.54
N ARG A 463 5.47 12.69 -10.57
CA ARG A 463 4.35 11.76 -10.84
C ARG A 463 3.26 11.85 -9.77
N ALA A 464 3.63 11.93 -8.49
CA ALA A 464 2.68 12.05 -7.38
C ALA A 464 1.89 13.36 -7.48
N THR A 465 2.58 14.46 -7.75
CA THR A 465 1.98 15.79 -7.93
C THR A 465 1.01 15.81 -9.11
N GLY A 466 1.43 15.29 -10.26
CA GLY A 466 0.59 15.19 -11.45
C GLY A 466 -0.63 14.29 -11.24
N ALA A 467 -0.49 13.20 -10.49
CA ALA A 467 -1.59 12.31 -10.13
C ALA A 467 -2.61 13.00 -9.22
N LEU A 468 -2.15 13.71 -8.18
CA LEU A 468 -3.01 14.49 -7.29
C LEU A 468 -3.74 15.61 -8.04
N ALA A 469 -3.04 16.39 -8.85
CA ALA A 469 -3.64 17.45 -9.68
C ALA A 469 -4.71 16.90 -10.63
N ARG A 470 -4.47 15.72 -11.23
CA ARG A 470 -5.46 15.05 -12.10
C ARG A 470 -6.68 14.57 -11.31
N ARG A 471 -6.47 14.04 -10.10
CA ARG A 471 -7.55 13.58 -9.22
C ARG A 471 -8.46 14.73 -8.81
N LEU A 472 -7.88 15.84 -8.35
CA LEU A 472 -8.63 17.01 -7.90
C LEU A 472 -9.41 17.65 -9.06
N ARG A 473 -8.83 17.70 -10.26
CA ARG A 473 -9.52 18.17 -11.47
C ARG A 473 -10.74 17.31 -11.85
N GLN A 474 -10.67 16.00 -11.63
CA GLN A 474 -11.78 15.07 -11.89
C GLN A 474 -12.87 15.12 -10.82
N ALA A 475 -12.63 15.79 -9.70
CA ALA A 475 -13.55 15.92 -8.57
C ALA A 475 -13.48 17.34 -7.97
N PRO A 476 -13.94 18.38 -8.69
CA PRO A 476 -13.85 19.77 -8.21
C PRO A 476 -14.65 20.04 -6.93
N GLY A 477 -15.63 19.18 -6.59
CA GLY A 477 -16.37 19.21 -5.33
C GLY A 477 -15.77 18.34 -4.22
N ALA A 478 -14.51 17.90 -4.35
CA ALA A 478 -13.85 17.12 -3.30
C ALA A 478 -13.68 17.95 -2.02
N ASP A 479 -13.89 17.32 -0.86
CA ASP A 479 -13.62 17.92 0.45
C ASP A 479 -12.11 18.11 0.64
N LEU A 480 -11.63 19.34 0.43
CA LEU A 480 -10.22 19.67 0.47
C LEU A 480 -9.62 19.47 1.88
N ALA A 481 -10.40 19.64 2.95
CA ALA A 481 -9.93 19.41 4.32
C ALA A 481 -9.61 17.93 4.55
N ALA A 482 -10.45 17.03 4.00
CA ALA A 482 -10.20 15.60 4.03
C ALA A 482 -8.98 15.20 3.16
N VAL A 483 -8.80 15.85 2.00
CA VAL A 483 -7.61 15.66 1.16
C VAL A 483 -6.34 16.08 1.92
N ALA A 484 -6.33 17.29 2.49
CA ALA A 484 -5.21 17.81 3.26
C ALA A 484 -4.86 16.90 4.44
N HIS A 485 -5.88 16.47 5.20
CA HIS A 485 -5.71 15.55 6.32
C HIS A 485 -5.10 14.23 5.87
N THR A 486 -5.65 13.60 4.83
CA THR A 486 -5.15 12.31 4.33
C THR A 486 -3.70 12.40 3.87
N LEU A 487 -3.32 13.48 3.17
CA LEU A 487 -1.95 13.70 2.74
C LEU A 487 -0.98 13.92 3.91
N ALA A 488 -1.44 14.59 4.96
CA ALA A 488 -0.62 14.96 6.11
C ALA A 488 -0.37 13.78 7.07
N VAL A 489 -1.41 12.98 7.37
CA VAL A 489 -1.33 11.91 8.39
C VAL A 489 -1.33 10.50 7.81
N GLY A 490 -1.78 10.36 6.56
CA GLY A 490 -1.94 9.06 5.88
C GLY A 490 -0.84 8.76 4.87
N ARG A 491 0.19 9.61 4.78
CA ARG A 491 1.35 9.41 3.90
C ARG A 491 2.63 9.62 4.67
N ARG A 492 3.56 8.67 4.50
CA ARG A 492 4.88 8.78 5.09
C ARG A 492 5.63 9.96 4.44
N PRO A 493 6.18 10.91 5.22
CA PRO A 493 6.99 11.98 4.67
C PRO A 493 8.33 11.43 4.14
N HIS A 494 8.63 11.74 2.88
CA HIS A 494 9.88 11.39 2.21
C HIS A 494 10.80 12.61 2.00
N ARG A 495 11.99 12.39 1.42
CA ARG A 495 13.04 13.40 1.28
C ARG A 495 12.70 14.54 0.32
N HIS A 496 12.07 14.27 -0.82
CA HIS A 496 11.62 15.33 -1.73
C HIS A 496 10.19 15.71 -1.39
N ARG A 497 9.95 16.99 -1.10
CA ARG A 497 8.70 17.47 -0.52
C ARG A 497 8.16 18.65 -1.31
N ARG A 498 6.85 18.71 -1.43
CA ARG A 498 6.11 19.80 -2.07
C ARG A 498 4.90 20.18 -1.23
N ALA A 499 4.69 21.46 -1.04
CA ALA A 499 3.57 22.01 -0.30
C ALA A 499 2.87 23.10 -1.12
N VAL A 500 1.55 23.21 -0.97
CA VAL A 500 0.77 24.27 -1.60
C VAL A 500 -0.42 24.65 -0.72
N VAL A 501 -0.69 25.95 -0.60
CA VAL A 501 -1.87 26.48 0.08
C VAL A 501 -2.95 26.79 -0.96
N CYS A 502 -4.15 26.24 -0.78
CA CYS A 502 -5.23 26.32 -1.76
C CYS A 502 -6.59 26.57 -1.10
N ALA A 503 -7.48 27.27 -1.80
CA ALA A 503 -8.84 27.55 -1.31
C ALA A 503 -9.81 26.38 -1.54
N ASP A 504 -9.70 25.72 -2.70
CA ASP A 504 -10.57 24.61 -3.09
C ASP A 504 -9.85 23.60 -4.01
N ALA A 505 -10.55 22.51 -4.37
CA ALA A 505 -9.98 21.45 -5.19
C ALA A 505 -9.63 21.89 -6.63
N GLY A 506 -10.37 22.83 -7.20
CA GLY A 506 -10.10 23.37 -8.54
C GLY A 506 -8.85 24.24 -8.55
N ASP A 507 -8.74 25.13 -7.57
CA ASP A 507 -7.57 25.96 -7.30
C ASP A 507 -6.31 25.09 -7.06
N ALA A 508 -6.42 24.07 -6.20
CA ALA A 508 -5.35 23.13 -5.95
C ALA A 508 -4.93 22.34 -7.19
N ALA A 509 -5.89 21.90 -8.01
CA ALA A 509 -5.59 21.19 -9.25
C ALA A 509 -4.79 22.06 -10.23
N LEU A 510 -5.12 23.36 -10.33
CA LEU A 510 -4.43 24.30 -11.21
C LEU A 510 -3.02 24.61 -10.69
N ALA A 511 -2.88 24.97 -9.42
CA ALA A 511 -1.60 25.33 -8.81
C ALA A 511 -0.58 24.17 -8.90
N LEU A 512 -1.01 22.94 -8.63
CA LEU A 512 -0.17 21.74 -8.74
C LEU A 512 0.16 21.37 -10.19
N ALA A 513 -0.78 21.58 -11.13
CA ALA A 513 -0.54 21.26 -12.54
C ALA A 513 0.43 22.24 -13.21
N LEU A 514 0.41 23.51 -12.82
CA LEU A 514 1.29 24.56 -13.35
C LEU A 514 2.59 24.72 -12.56
N LEU A 515 2.71 24.07 -11.39
CA LEU A 515 3.80 24.29 -10.43
C LEU A 515 4.01 25.79 -10.19
N ASP A 516 2.93 26.50 -9.83
CA ASP A 516 2.94 27.95 -9.66
C ASP A 516 4.10 28.39 -8.73
N PRO A 517 5.12 29.11 -9.24
CA PRO A 517 6.32 29.45 -8.49
C PRO A 517 6.05 30.40 -7.32
N GLY A 518 4.92 31.12 -7.32
CA GLY A 518 4.51 31.96 -6.21
C GLY A 518 4.01 31.14 -5.02
N ARG A 519 3.33 30.02 -5.27
CA ARG A 519 2.50 29.29 -4.28
C ARG A 519 3.01 27.90 -3.94
N VAL A 520 3.63 27.21 -4.89
CA VAL A 520 4.11 25.85 -4.72
C VAL A 520 5.52 25.89 -4.12
N ARG A 521 5.62 25.49 -2.86
CA ARG A 521 6.92 25.32 -2.18
C ARG A 521 7.45 23.94 -2.51
N THR A 522 8.67 23.85 -3.02
CA THR A 522 9.37 22.57 -3.22
C THR A 522 10.69 22.62 -2.48
N GLY A 523 10.97 21.57 -1.71
CA GLY A 523 12.18 21.48 -0.89
C GLY A 523 12.66 20.05 -0.75
N ARG A 524 13.80 19.90 -0.09
CA ARG A 524 14.40 18.61 0.23
C ARG A 524 14.73 18.56 1.71
N SER A 525 14.28 17.50 2.37
CA SER A 525 14.72 17.14 3.72
C SER A 525 16.07 16.41 3.61
N GLU A 526 17.10 16.98 4.23
CA GLU A 526 18.40 16.33 4.40
C GLU A 526 18.45 15.57 5.75
N GLU A 527 19.55 14.85 6.03
CA GLU A 527 19.73 14.11 7.29
C GLU A 527 19.73 15.03 8.53
N ARG A 528 20.22 16.26 8.39
CA ARG A 528 20.09 17.30 9.40
C ARG A 528 18.91 18.20 9.01
N PRO A 529 17.91 18.39 9.90
CA PRO A 529 16.84 19.35 9.66
C PRO A 529 17.43 20.73 9.37
N ALA A 530 16.80 21.47 8.45
CA ALA A 530 17.21 22.84 8.18
C ALA A 530 17.10 23.71 9.44
N ALA A 531 18.04 24.64 9.60
CA ALA A 531 17.95 25.68 10.61
C ALA A 531 17.03 26.80 10.10
N PHE A 532 16.06 27.23 10.91
CA PHE A 532 15.04 28.19 10.49
C PHE A 532 15.25 29.56 11.13
N ALA A 533 14.92 30.63 10.41
CA ALA A 533 14.78 31.96 10.99
C ALA A 533 13.33 32.42 10.84
N PHE A 534 12.66 32.75 11.95
CA PHE A 534 11.37 33.46 11.83
C PHE A 534 11.64 34.90 11.47
N VAL A 535 11.01 35.39 10.40
CA VAL A 535 11.10 36.78 9.95
C VAL A 535 9.76 37.47 10.24
N LEU A 536 9.78 38.35 11.24
CA LEU A 536 8.61 39.01 11.79
C LEU A 536 8.45 40.39 11.12
N PRO A 537 7.29 40.68 10.49
CA PRO A 537 7.13 41.89 9.68
C PRO A 537 7.05 43.18 10.50
N ASP A 538 7.30 44.29 9.81
CA ASP A 538 6.83 45.60 10.23
C ASP A 538 5.41 45.80 9.67
N GLY A 539 4.44 46.24 10.48
CA GLY A 539 3.07 46.30 9.96
C GLY A 539 2.01 46.91 10.86
N SER A 540 0.77 46.77 10.38
CA SER A 540 -0.46 47.35 10.93
C SER A 540 -1.54 46.30 11.22
N GLY A 541 -1.23 45.00 11.22
CA GLY A 541 -2.22 43.89 11.29
C GLY A 541 -2.15 42.99 10.05
N LEU A 542 -2.80 41.82 10.09
CA LEU A 542 -2.88 40.88 8.96
C LEU A 542 -4.36 40.63 8.59
N PRO A 543 -4.76 40.77 7.31
CA PRO A 543 -6.11 40.48 6.87
C PRO A 543 -6.56 39.07 7.27
N GLY A 544 -7.85 38.90 7.58
CA GLY A 544 -8.40 37.58 7.93
C GLY A 544 -8.05 37.05 9.33
N ALA A 545 -7.36 37.83 10.19
CA ALA A 545 -7.08 37.44 11.57
C ALA A 545 -8.36 37.11 12.37
N GLU A 546 -9.44 37.87 12.19
CA GLU A 546 -10.74 37.59 12.82
C GLU A 546 -11.37 36.26 12.39
N ARG A 547 -11.15 35.88 11.13
CA ARG A 547 -11.60 34.57 10.60
C ARG A 547 -10.76 33.46 11.22
N LEU A 548 -9.44 33.60 11.22
CA LEU A 548 -8.53 32.63 11.84
C LEU A 548 -8.82 32.46 13.33
N TYR A 549 -9.16 33.53 14.06
CA TYR A 549 -9.59 33.48 15.46
C TYR A 549 -10.84 32.62 15.69
N ARG A 550 -11.80 32.64 14.75
CA ARG A 550 -12.98 31.76 14.82
C ARG A 550 -12.63 30.31 14.49
N GLU A 551 -11.76 30.09 13.50
CA GLU A 551 -11.48 28.77 12.92
C GLU A 551 -10.33 28.00 13.60
N SER A 552 -9.45 28.66 14.35
CA SER A 552 -8.27 28.03 14.97
C SER A 552 -8.28 28.22 16.48
N GLY A 553 -8.41 27.12 17.23
CA GLY A 553 -8.33 27.12 18.69
C GLY A 553 -6.97 27.59 19.20
N ALA A 554 -5.88 27.08 18.63
CA ALA A 554 -4.52 27.44 19.02
C ALA A 554 -4.22 28.94 18.80
N PHE A 555 -4.70 29.52 17.71
CA PHE A 555 -4.53 30.95 17.45
C PHE A 555 -5.39 31.78 18.43
N ARG A 556 -6.64 31.38 18.65
CA ARG A 556 -7.55 32.04 19.59
C ARG A 556 -6.99 32.08 21.00
N GLU A 557 -6.46 30.97 21.50
CA GLU A 557 -5.87 30.89 22.85
C GLU A 557 -4.77 31.92 23.06
N VAL A 558 -3.87 32.11 22.09
CA VAL A 558 -2.77 33.09 22.20
C VAL A 558 -3.27 34.53 22.10
N VAL A 559 -4.28 34.78 21.26
CA VAL A 559 -4.89 36.11 21.16
C VAL A 559 -5.63 36.46 22.45
N ASP A 560 -6.35 35.51 23.05
CA ASP A 560 -7.06 35.68 24.32
C ASP A 560 -6.08 35.94 25.48
N GLU A 561 -4.93 35.26 25.49
CA GLU A 561 -3.82 35.53 26.39
C GLU A 561 -3.36 36.99 26.25
N CYS A 562 -3.07 37.43 25.02
CA CYS A 562 -2.63 38.80 24.76
C CYS A 562 -3.68 39.86 25.14
N ALA A 563 -4.96 39.57 24.88
CA ALA A 563 -6.10 40.43 25.21
C ALA A 563 -6.22 40.61 26.73
N ALA A 564 -6.10 39.51 27.50
CA ALA A 564 -6.11 39.52 28.96
C ALA A 564 -4.93 40.33 29.53
N LEU A 565 -3.73 40.19 28.97
CA LEU A 565 -2.54 40.93 29.40
C LEU A 565 -2.66 42.45 29.17
N LEU A 566 -3.32 42.85 28.08
CA LEU A 566 -3.53 44.27 27.76
C LEU A 566 -4.76 44.86 28.47
N GLY A 567 -5.70 44.02 28.92
CA GLY A 567 -6.98 44.44 29.47
C GLY A 567 -7.93 45.02 28.40
N GLU A 568 -7.84 44.50 27.17
CA GLU A 568 -8.63 44.92 26.01
C GLU A 568 -9.37 43.71 25.42
N PRO A 569 -10.49 43.88 24.72
CA PRO A 569 -11.16 42.78 24.05
C PRO A 569 -10.33 42.23 22.88
N ALA A 570 -10.41 40.92 22.61
CA ALA A 570 -9.68 40.26 21.52
C ALA A 570 -9.88 40.94 20.15
N ALA A 571 -11.07 41.48 19.88
CA ALA A 571 -11.37 42.23 18.65
C ALA A 571 -10.40 43.41 18.41
N ALA A 572 -9.95 44.09 19.47
CA ALA A 572 -9.00 45.20 19.36
C ALA A 572 -7.58 44.75 18.94
N LEU A 573 -7.27 43.45 19.08
CA LEU A 573 -5.99 42.85 18.73
C LEU A 573 -6.00 42.22 17.33
N LEU A 574 -7.15 42.13 16.68
CA LEU A 574 -7.34 41.42 15.39
C LEU A 574 -7.57 42.36 14.20
N GLY A 575 -7.90 43.63 14.45
CA GLY A 575 -8.10 44.64 13.43
C GLY A 575 -6.79 45.28 12.95
N ASP A 576 -6.84 46.57 12.66
CA ASP A 576 -5.66 47.34 12.27
C ASP A 576 -5.06 48.12 13.45
N GLY A 577 -3.74 48.29 13.42
CA GLY A 577 -3.01 49.17 14.31
C GLY A 577 -1.79 48.53 14.97
N PRO A 578 -1.12 49.32 15.83
CA PRO A 578 0.18 48.97 16.39
C PRO A 578 0.14 47.79 17.37
N VAL A 579 -1.03 47.52 17.99
CA VAL A 579 -1.27 46.36 18.85
C VAL A 579 -1.49 45.10 18.03
N ALA A 580 -2.33 45.15 17.00
CA ALA A 580 -2.56 44.02 16.09
C ALA A 580 -1.30 43.60 15.34
N ALA A 581 -0.47 44.58 14.95
CA ALA A 581 0.85 44.37 14.37
C ALA A 581 1.82 43.57 15.27
N PHE A 582 1.60 43.57 16.58
CA PHE A 582 2.33 42.71 17.51
C PHE A 582 1.59 41.39 17.74
N ALA A 583 0.30 41.48 18.13
CA ALA A 583 -0.47 40.34 18.61
C ALA A 583 -0.64 39.25 17.54
N VAL A 584 -0.91 39.63 16.29
CA VAL A 584 -1.16 38.65 15.23
C VAL A 584 0.12 37.89 14.83
N PRO A 585 1.26 38.54 14.46
CA PRO A 585 2.49 37.81 14.18
C PRO A 585 3.01 37.01 15.38
N TYR A 586 2.84 37.52 16.61
CA TYR A 586 3.18 36.79 17.83
C TYR A 586 2.35 35.52 17.97
N ALA A 587 1.03 35.61 17.77
CA ALA A 587 0.13 34.47 17.82
C ALA A 587 0.44 33.44 16.71
N LEU A 588 0.68 33.88 15.48
CA LEU A 588 1.08 32.99 14.37
C LEU A 588 2.38 32.25 14.70
N ALA A 589 3.40 32.95 15.18
CA ALA A 589 4.67 32.35 15.56
C ALA A 589 4.52 31.35 16.71
N ARG A 590 3.69 31.66 17.72
CA ARG A 590 3.35 30.75 18.82
C ARG A 590 2.64 29.49 18.32
N VAL A 591 1.75 29.59 17.34
CA VAL A 591 1.09 28.42 16.72
C VAL A 591 2.09 27.59 15.91
N CYS A 592 3.01 28.21 15.17
CA CYS A 592 4.08 27.47 14.50
C CYS A 592 4.97 26.71 15.49
N LEU A 593 5.31 27.35 16.62
CA LEU A 593 6.06 26.71 17.70
C LEU A 593 5.28 25.54 18.30
N SER A 594 3.99 25.66 18.58
CA SER A 594 3.22 24.54 19.12
C SER A 594 3.01 23.41 18.10
N ALA A 595 2.96 23.72 16.80
CA ALA A 595 2.92 22.74 15.71
C ALA A 595 4.26 22.02 15.43
N GLY A 596 5.33 22.32 16.17
CA GLY A 596 6.62 21.64 16.05
C GLY A 596 7.69 22.40 15.25
N VAL A 597 7.37 23.54 14.65
CA VAL A 597 8.37 24.37 13.94
C VAL A 597 9.30 25.02 14.96
N ARG A 598 10.60 24.77 14.88
CA ARG A 598 11.61 25.28 15.83
C ARG A 598 12.56 26.26 15.14
N PRO A 599 12.49 27.57 15.42
CA PRO A 599 13.46 28.52 14.89
C PRO A 599 14.82 28.37 15.57
N SER A 600 15.88 28.52 14.79
CA SER A 600 17.26 28.67 15.25
C SER A 600 17.62 30.15 15.43
N ALA A 601 16.86 31.07 14.84
CA ALA A 601 17.02 32.50 15.00
C ALA A 601 15.70 33.25 14.79
N LEU A 602 15.66 34.51 15.23
CA LEU A 602 14.50 35.40 15.08
C LEU A 602 14.96 36.71 14.47
N VAL A 603 14.28 37.21 13.45
CA VAL A 603 14.59 38.49 12.80
C VAL A 603 13.36 39.37 12.78
N GLY A 604 13.44 40.50 13.45
CA GLY A 604 12.36 41.49 13.47
C GLY A 604 12.62 42.64 12.50
N LEU A 605 11.63 42.95 11.66
CA LEU A 605 11.61 44.16 10.84
C LEU A 605 10.77 45.23 11.54
N GLY A 606 11.31 46.43 11.72
CA GLY A 606 10.61 47.53 12.41
C GLY A 606 10.00 47.07 13.74
N ARG A 607 8.67 47.18 13.87
CA ARG A 607 7.92 46.75 15.07
C ARG A 607 7.95 45.24 15.33
N GLY A 608 8.19 44.43 14.30
CA GLY A 608 8.42 42.98 14.43
C GLY A 608 9.61 42.64 15.35
N GLY A 609 10.51 43.60 15.59
CA GLY A 609 11.54 43.50 16.62
C GLY A 609 10.98 43.18 18.00
N LEU A 610 9.86 43.80 18.41
CA LEU A 610 9.24 43.52 19.71
C LEU A 610 8.75 42.07 19.80
N VAL A 611 8.20 41.52 18.71
CA VAL A 611 7.76 40.12 18.62
C VAL A 611 8.96 39.18 18.74
N ALA A 612 10.03 39.45 17.98
CA ALA A 612 11.27 38.67 18.03
C ALA A 612 11.89 38.68 19.44
N GLY A 613 11.95 39.82 20.11
CA GLY A 613 12.45 39.94 21.48
C GLY A 613 11.64 39.14 22.49
N CYS A 614 10.30 39.17 22.38
CA CYS A 614 9.42 38.35 23.23
C CYS A 614 9.65 36.86 23.05
N LEU A 615 9.69 36.40 21.79
CA LEU A 615 9.91 34.98 21.47
C LEU A 615 11.31 34.52 21.89
N ALA A 616 12.30 35.40 21.83
CA ALA A 616 13.65 35.15 22.32
C ALA A 616 13.76 35.17 23.87
N GLY A 617 12.72 35.60 24.58
CA GLY A 617 12.73 35.73 26.05
C GLY A 617 13.50 36.94 26.58
N VAL A 618 13.76 37.95 25.75
CA VAL A 618 14.42 39.20 26.16
C VAL A 618 13.54 39.99 27.12
N PHE A 619 12.24 40.03 26.87
CA PHE A 619 11.24 40.64 27.75
C PHE A 619 9.91 39.91 27.64
N ALA A 620 9.06 40.12 28.63
CA ALA A 620 7.76 39.45 28.75
C ALA A 620 6.72 40.08 27.80
N PRO A 621 5.77 39.30 27.26
CA PRO A 621 4.79 39.76 26.26
C PRO A 621 3.92 40.92 26.76
N GLU A 622 3.64 40.99 28.06
CA GLU A 622 2.89 42.08 28.70
C GLU A 622 3.53 43.44 28.43
N ARG A 623 4.86 43.50 28.51
CA ARG A 623 5.63 44.74 28.33
C ARG A 623 5.68 45.15 26.86
N ALA A 624 5.87 44.20 25.96
CA ALA A 624 5.86 44.48 24.54
C ALA A 624 4.47 44.90 24.04
N LEU A 625 3.40 44.28 24.54
CA LEU A 625 2.02 44.69 24.27
C LEU A 625 1.72 46.10 24.77
N ALA A 626 2.15 46.43 25.99
CA ALA A 626 1.99 47.78 26.55
C ALA A 626 2.71 48.84 25.69
N LEU A 627 3.97 48.59 25.31
CA LEU A 627 4.71 49.45 24.38
C LEU A 627 4.02 49.55 23.03
N ALA A 628 3.50 48.43 22.52
CA ALA A 628 2.79 48.40 21.26
C ALA A 628 1.51 49.28 21.30
N ALA A 629 0.81 49.29 22.43
CA ALA A 629 -0.36 50.13 22.69
C ALA A 629 -0.02 51.60 23.02
N GLY A 630 1.26 52.00 22.99
CA GLY A 630 1.70 53.35 23.36
C GLY A 630 1.61 53.64 24.87
N ARG A 631 1.43 52.60 25.70
CA ARG A 631 1.45 52.72 27.16
C ARG A 631 2.92 52.78 27.60
N GLY A 632 3.33 53.90 28.19
CA GLY A 632 4.71 54.13 28.62
C GLY A 632 5.18 53.16 29.71
N GLY A 633 6.50 52.99 29.85
CA GLY A 633 7.10 52.16 30.90
C GLY A 633 8.57 51.81 30.62
N THR A 634 9.28 51.32 31.64
CA THR A 634 10.66 50.84 31.49
C THR A 634 10.67 49.41 30.97
N LEU A 635 11.34 49.17 29.83
CA LEU A 635 11.57 47.83 29.30
C LEU A 635 12.81 47.24 30.01
N ARG A 636 12.66 46.09 30.66
CA ARG A 636 13.78 45.34 31.24
C ARG A 636 14.14 44.22 30.28
N CYS A 637 15.38 44.21 29.80
CA CYS A 637 15.86 43.25 28.83
C CYS A 637 16.78 42.22 29.48
N ALA A 638 16.58 40.96 29.15
CA ALA A 638 17.46 39.83 29.47
C ALA A 638 18.24 39.39 28.22
N GLU A 639 19.23 38.54 28.41
CA GLU A 639 19.91 37.93 27.26
C GLU A 639 18.95 37.03 26.47
N PRO A 640 18.99 37.09 25.13
CA PRO A 640 18.10 36.31 24.29
C PRO A 640 18.49 34.83 24.30
N ARG A 641 17.49 33.94 24.33
CA ARG A 641 17.67 32.48 24.26
C ARG A 641 18.02 31.99 22.86
N LEU A 642 17.77 32.81 21.85
CA LEU A 642 18.04 32.55 20.44
C LEU A 642 18.71 33.79 19.82
N PRO A 643 19.59 33.65 18.81
CA PRO A 643 20.07 34.78 18.03
C PRO A 643 18.91 35.66 17.53
N VAL A 644 19.02 36.97 17.75
CA VAL A 644 18.03 37.95 17.29
C VAL A 644 18.67 38.93 16.31
N GLY A 645 18.08 39.12 15.14
CA GLY A 645 18.39 40.20 14.21
C GLY A 645 17.34 41.32 14.26
N LEU A 646 17.78 42.57 14.15
CA LEU A 646 16.90 43.72 13.87
C LEU A 646 17.28 44.25 12.49
N GLY A 647 16.45 43.99 11.47
CA GLY A 647 16.86 44.17 10.08
C GLY A 647 18.00 43.20 9.68
N ALA A 648 18.97 43.66 8.91
CA ALA A 648 20.13 42.89 8.44
C ALA A 648 21.33 42.94 9.41
N GLY A 649 21.06 43.05 10.71
CA GLY A 649 22.10 43.03 11.74
C GLY A 649 21.75 42.12 12.92
N TRP A 650 22.59 41.12 13.16
CA TRP A 650 22.55 40.31 14.38
C TRP A 650 22.90 41.16 15.60
N LEU A 651 22.08 41.06 16.66
CA LEU A 651 22.36 41.72 17.93
C LEU A 651 23.46 40.97 18.69
N ARG A 652 24.43 41.75 19.21
CA ARG A 652 25.36 41.27 20.24
C ARG A 652 24.68 41.29 21.60
N SER A 653 25.19 40.51 22.57
CA SER A 653 24.57 40.40 23.91
C SER A 653 24.41 41.75 24.62
N ASP A 654 25.42 42.63 24.52
CA ASP A 654 25.39 44.00 25.06
C ASP A 654 24.30 44.86 24.42
N GLN A 655 24.01 44.63 23.14
CA GLN A 655 22.97 45.34 22.40
C GLN A 655 21.57 44.77 22.66
N ALA A 656 21.46 43.47 22.94
CA ALA A 656 20.17 42.84 23.23
C ALA A 656 19.62 43.24 24.60
N VAL A 657 20.50 43.52 25.58
CA VAL A 657 20.09 43.98 26.91
C VAL A 657 19.85 45.50 27.00
N ASP A 658 20.12 46.25 25.92
CA ASP A 658 19.87 47.70 25.83
C ASP A 658 18.41 47.99 25.42
N PRO A 659 17.57 48.55 26.31
CA PRO A 659 16.17 48.88 26.00
C PRO A 659 16.00 49.82 24.80
N ASP A 660 16.94 50.73 24.56
CA ASP A 660 16.83 51.73 23.49
C ASP A 660 16.87 51.08 22.10
N ARG A 661 17.54 49.92 21.98
CA ARG A 661 17.58 49.14 20.74
C ARG A 661 16.23 48.59 20.33
N TRP A 662 15.37 48.26 21.29
CA TRP A 662 14.04 47.71 21.03
C TRP A 662 12.96 48.80 20.86
N LEU A 663 13.16 49.97 21.48
CA LEU A 663 12.24 51.11 21.39
C LEU A 663 12.40 51.91 20.09
N ARG A 664 13.56 51.83 19.43
CA ARG A 664 13.87 52.48 18.15
C ARG A 664 14.41 51.47 17.14
N PRO A 665 13.57 50.54 16.66
CA PRO A 665 14.01 49.61 15.63
C PRO A 665 14.42 50.40 14.38
N GLY A 666 15.49 49.94 13.71
CA GLY A 666 16.01 50.58 12.49
C GLY A 666 14.97 50.68 11.36
N PRO A 667 15.30 51.37 10.25
CA PRO A 667 14.34 51.62 9.16
C PRO A 667 13.77 50.32 8.56
N ALA A 668 12.45 50.26 8.39
CA ALA A 668 11.70 49.04 8.07
C ALA A 668 11.69 48.61 6.59
N THR A 669 11.95 49.51 5.64
CA THR A 669 11.57 49.31 4.22
C THR A 669 12.74 49.03 3.28
N GLY A 670 13.99 49.23 3.69
CA GLY A 670 15.18 49.11 2.82
C GLY A 670 15.92 47.76 2.86
N ASP A 671 15.51 46.83 3.74
CA ASP A 671 16.45 45.82 4.27
C ASP A 671 16.12 44.36 3.90
N ARG A 672 15.03 44.08 3.16
CA ARG A 672 14.62 42.67 2.89
C ARG A 672 15.66 41.87 2.14
N GLN A 673 16.28 42.48 1.12
CA GLN A 673 17.33 41.82 0.34
C GLN A 673 18.57 41.57 1.21
N ALA A 674 18.91 42.50 2.10
CA ALA A 674 20.04 42.36 2.99
C ALA A 674 19.77 41.37 4.13
N VAL A 675 18.53 41.30 4.66
CA VAL A 675 18.09 40.23 5.57
C VAL A 675 18.17 38.88 4.87
N ALA A 676 17.70 38.77 3.62
CA ALA A 676 17.82 37.53 2.85
C ALA A 676 19.28 37.11 2.64
N THR A 677 20.18 38.06 2.35
CA THR A 677 21.62 37.82 2.27
C THR A 677 22.19 37.36 3.62
N MET A 678 21.88 38.06 4.71
CA MET A 678 22.32 37.73 6.07
C MET A 678 21.87 36.31 6.49
N LEU A 679 20.63 35.93 6.19
CA LEU A 679 20.11 34.60 6.49
C LEU A 679 20.77 33.52 5.61
N LYS A 680 21.04 33.83 4.33
CA LYS A 680 21.77 32.93 3.44
C LYS A 680 23.21 32.71 3.92
N GLU A 681 23.89 33.75 4.38
CA GLU A 681 25.24 33.65 4.95
C GLU A 681 25.27 32.85 6.25
N ALA A 682 24.18 32.89 7.02
CA ALA A 682 24.00 32.11 8.24
C ALA A 682 23.46 30.68 8.00
N ASP A 683 23.23 30.28 6.75
CA ASP A 683 22.61 29.00 6.36
C ASP A 683 21.24 28.76 7.03
N LEU A 684 20.42 29.82 7.10
CA LEU A 684 19.10 29.81 7.71
C LEU A 684 17.99 29.92 6.65
N VAL A 685 17.01 29.03 6.72
CA VAL A 685 15.81 29.09 5.88
C VAL A 685 14.85 30.15 6.45
N PRO A 686 14.52 31.21 5.70
CA PRO A 686 13.60 32.26 6.16
C PRO A 686 12.15 31.77 6.18
N LEU A 687 11.48 31.92 7.32
CA LEU A 687 10.05 31.69 7.51
C LEU A 687 9.37 33.04 7.79
N GLY A 688 8.81 33.66 6.75
CA GLY A 688 8.23 35.00 6.82
C GLY A 688 6.77 35.01 7.26
N PHE A 689 6.43 35.86 8.23
CA PHE A 689 5.08 36.03 8.78
C PHE A 689 4.32 37.20 8.16
N GLU A 690 4.52 37.46 6.87
CA GLU A 690 3.94 38.58 6.14
C GLU A 690 3.07 38.12 4.95
N PRO A 691 2.11 38.95 4.49
CA PRO A 691 1.34 38.61 3.31
C PRO A 691 2.25 38.51 2.09
N SER A 692 1.95 37.55 1.23
CA SER A 692 2.60 37.38 -0.08
C SER A 692 1.53 37.23 -1.15
N PRO A 693 1.88 37.32 -2.45
CA PRO A 693 0.94 36.98 -3.53
C PRO A 693 0.32 35.59 -3.39
N ALA A 694 0.98 34.68 -2.66
CA ALA A 694 0.50 33.33 -2.38
C ALA A 694 -0.31 33.18 -1.09
N ALA A 695 -0.24 34.16 -0.19
CA ALA A 695 -0.88 34.14 1.11
C ALA A 695 -1.31 35.56 1.50
N GLY A 696 -2.56 35.91 1.21
CA GLY A 696 -3.12 37.24 1.46
C GLY A 696 -3.72 37.43 2.85
N SER A 697 -4.01 36.35 3.57
CA SER A 697 -4.61 36.38 4.92
C SER A 697 -3.73 35.71 5.97
N ALA A 698 -3.97 36.03 7.25
CA ALA A 698 -3.27 35.46 8.39
C ALA A 698 -3.32 33.92 8.40
N GLY A 699 -4.45 33.33 8.02
CA GLY A 699 -4.62 31.87 7.90
C GLY A 699 -3.75 31.28 6.79
N GLN A 700 -3.70 31.93 5.62
CA GLN A 700 -2.83 31.48 4.52
C GLN A 700 -1.35 31.64 4.85
N VAL A 701 -0.96 32.72 5.54
CA VAL A 701 0.43 32.93 5.99
C VAL A 701 0.87 31.82 6.95
N LEU A 702 0.00 31.45 7.91
CA LEU A 702 0.27 30.33 8.82
C LEU A 702 0.55 29.03 8.06
N LEU A 703 -0.33 28.69 7.11
CA LEU A 703 -0.22 27.47 6.31
C LEU A 703 1.01 27.47 5.40
N ASP A 704 1.35 28.61 4.79
CA ASP A 704 2.55 28.74 3.94
C ASP A 704 3.83 28.57 4.76
N VAL A 705 3.91 29.16 5.96
CA VAL A 705 5.05 28.98 6.88
C VAL A 705 5.21 27.52 7.29
N ILE A 706 4.11 26.85 7.69
CA ILE A 706 4.13 25.43 8.05
C ILE A 706 4.55 24.57 6.85
N GLY A 707 4.00 24.86 5.66
CA GLY A 707 4.34 24.17 4.42
C GLY A 707 5.82 24.33 4.06
N LEU A 708 6.35 25.55 4.16
CA LEU A 708 7.76 25.84 3.88
C LEU A 708 8.68 25.13 4.87
N ALA A 709 8.37 25.17 6.18
CA ALA A 709 9.13 24.44 7.19
C ALA A 709 9.10 22.93 6.94
N TRP A 710 7.93 22.37 6.64
CA TRP A 710 7.78 20.95 6.32
C TRP A 710 8.58 20.54 5.08
N THR A 711 8.58 21.35 4.02
CA THR A 711 9.36 21.03 2.80
C THR A 711 10.87 20.99 3.03
N HIS A 712 11.36 21.62 4.11
CA HIS A 712 12.76 21.64 4.55
C HIS A 712 13.05 20.69 5.73
N GLY A 713 12.15 19.73 5.98
CA GLY A 713 12.41 18.64 6.92
C GLY A 713 11.90 18.86 8.35
N ALA A 714 11.17 19.94 8.65
CA ALA A 714 10.52 20.07 9.94
C ALA A 714 9.50 18.93 10.17
N GLU A 715 9.48 18.40 11.38
CA GLU A 715 8.44 17.48 11.86
C GLU A 715 7.25 18.33 12.34
N ILE A 716 6.09 18.11 11.74
CA ILE A 716 4.89 18.88 12.02
C ILE A 716 3.90 18.01 12.79
N ASP A 717 3.43 18.52 13.92
CA ASP A 717 2.31 17.94 14.63
C ASP A 717 1.00 18.40 13.99
N TRP A 718 0.53 17.61 13.02
CA TRP A 718 -0.72 17.87 12.30
C TRP A 718 -1.96 17.87 13.20
N SER A 719 -1.94 17.15 14.33
CA SER A 719 -3.05 17.14 15.27
C SER A 719 -3.27 18.52 15.89
N HIS A 720 -2.18 19.24 16.16
CA HIS A 720 -2.23 20.61 16.65
C HIS A 720 -2.69 21.61 15.57
N CYS A 721 -2.32 21.40 14.31
CA CYS A 721 -2.75 22.24 13.19
C CYS A 721 -4.26 22.16 12.93
N TYR A 722 -4.87 20.99 13.12
CA TYR A 722 -6.31 20.78 12.88
C TYR A 722 -7.17 21.02 14.13
N GLY A 723 -6.55 21.06 15.32
CA GLY A 723 -7.26 21.24 16.59
C GLY A 723 -8.29 20.11 16.83
N PRO A 724 -9.50 20.43 17.35
CA PRO A 724 -10.51 19.41 17.63
C PRO A 724 -11.30 18.93 16.40
N GLU A 725 -10.95 19.39 15.19
CA GLU A 725 -11.67 19.02 13.97
C GLU A 725 -11.58 17.52 13.69
N ARG A 726 -12.74 16.86 13.58
CA ARG A 726 -12.83 15.50 13.07
C ARG A 726 -12.77 15.53 11.54
N ARG A 727 -11.55 15.39 11.00
CA ARG A 727 -11.30 15.26 9.57
C ARG A 727 -11.37 13.80 9.13
N ARG A 728 -11.67 13.57 7.85
CA ARG A 728 -11.80 12.23 7.28
C ARG A 728 -10.60 11.82 6.47
N ARG A 729 -10.37 10.50 6.44
CA ARG A 729 -9.50 9.88 5.44
C ARG A 729 -10.28 9.66 4.16
N VAL A 730 -9.71 10.04 3.02
CA VAL A 730 -10.33 9.87 1.70
C VAL A 730 -9.36 9.21 0.70
N PRO A 731 -9.87 8.39 -0.23
CA PRO A 731 -9.05 7.76 -1.26
C PRO A 731 -8.35 8.80 -2.15
N LEU A 732 -7.02 8.73 -2.17
CA LEU A 732 -6.13 9.58 -2.97
C LEU A 732 -5.17 8.71 -3.79
N PRO A 733 -4.56 9.24 -4.87
CA PRO A 733 -3.52 8.52 -5.60
C PRO A 733 -2.43 7.98 -4.66
N THR A 734 -2.03 6.75 -4.90
CA THR A 734 -1.00 6.03 -4.13
C THR A 734 0.40 6.35 -4.67
N TYR A 735 1.43 5.87 -3.98
CA TYR A 735 2.82 6.13 -4.29
C TYR A 735 3.19 5.70 -5.74
N PRO A 736 3.83 6.58 -6.54
CA PRO A 736 4.20 6.28 -7.91
C PRO A 736 5.56 5.56 -7.99
N TYR A 737 5.56 4.27 -7.63
CA TYR A 737 6.73 3.39 -7.62
C TYR A 737 7.65 3.57 -8.84
N GLN A 738 8.97 3.55 -8.62
CA GLN A 738 9.93 3.46 -9.69
C GLN A 738 9.76 2.15 -10.45
N ARG A 739 9.78 2.22 -11.78
CA ARG A 739 9.57 1.07 -12.65
C ARG A 739 10.91 0.50 -13.11
N ARG A 740 11.68 -0.07 -12.18
CA ARG A 740 12.98 -0.72 -12.48
C ARG A 740 12.81 -2.21 -12.69
N ARG A 741 13.46 -2.75 -13.72
CA ARG A 741 13.44 -4.18 -14.03
C ARG A 741 14.30 -4.95 -13.03
N HIS A 742 13.72 -6.00 -12.45
CA HIS A 742 14.38 -6.99 -11.63
C HIS A 742 13.97 -8.37 -12.12
N TRP A 743 14.86 -9.04 -12.86
CA TRP A 743 14.53 -10.27 -13.58
C TRP A 743 15.77 -11.13 -13.79
N VAL A 744 15.65 -12.43 -13.55
CA VAL A 744 16.61 -13.43 -14.01
C VAL A 744 16.12 -13.95 -15.35
N ASP A 745 16.92 -13.75 -16.39
CA ASP A 745 16.58 -14.29 -17.71
C ASP A 745 16.61 -15.82 -17.67
N PRO A 746 15.61 -16.49 -18.27
CA PRO A 746 15.60 -17.95 -18.33
C PRO A 746 16.81 -18.44 -19.15
N PRO A 747 17.30 -19.66 -18.90
CA PRO A 747 18.41 -20.22 -19.65
C PRO A 747 18.14 -20.18 -21.16
N SER A 748 19.08 -19.62 -21.91
CA SER A 748 18.99 -19.49 -23.36
C SER A 748 19.11 -20.86 -24.03
N GLY A 749 18.00 -21.33 -24.60
CA GLY A 749 17.95 -22.54 -25.42
C GLY A 749 17.40 -23.76 -24.68
N ARG A 750 16.13 -24.10 -24.94
CA ARG A 750 15.65 -25.48 -24.79
C ARG A 750 16.21 -26.32 -25.95
N THR A 751 17.52 -26.54 -25.97
CA THR A 751 18.07 -27.74 -26.61
C THR A 751 18.00 -28.85 -25.58
N GLY A 752 17.57 -30.04 -26.01
CA GLY A 752 17.32 -31.20 -25.14
C GLY A 752 18.49 -31.59 -24.22
N PRO A 753 18.31 -32.59 -23.34
CA PRO A 753 19.28 -32.93 -22.31
C PRO A 753 20.64 -33.26 -22.94
N GLN A 754 21.59 -32.33 -22.83
CA GLN A 754 23.00 -32.57 -23.08
C GLN A 754 23.78 -32.26 -21.79
N GLY A 755 24.39 -33.32 -21.27
CA GLY A 755 25.21 -33.30 -20.07
C GLY A 755 25.63 -34.71 -19.68
N ALA A 756 26.27 -35.43 -20.60
CA ALA A 756 27.07 -36.61 -20.27
C ALA A 756 28.52 -36.30 -20.65
N THR A 757 29.42 -36.26 -19.66
CA THR A 757 30.82 -36.74 -19.69
C THR A 757 31.55 -36.35 -18.40
N GLU A 758 31.16 -36.95 -17.27
CA GLU A 758 32.06 -37.33 -16.18
C GLU A 758 31.40 -38.54 -15.48
N PRO A 759 32.13 -39.63 -15.15
CA PRO A 759 31.54 -40.69 -14.35
C PRO A 759 31.09 -40.09 -13.01
N SER A 760 29.85 -40.35 -12.59
CA SER A 760 29.35 -39.85 -11.30
C SER A 760 30.28 -40.27 -10.17
N LEU A 761 30.44 -39.41 -9.15
CA LEU A 761 31.29 -39.71 -7.98
C LEU A 761 31.00 -41.11 -7.42
N ARG A 762 29.71 -41.45 -7.33
CA ARG A 762 29.22 -42.79 -6.97
C ARG A 762 29.88 -43.91 -7.75
N ARG A 763 29.86 -43.83 -9.09
CA ARG A 763 30.43 -44.88 -9.95
C ARG A 763 31.94 -45.02 -9.75
N ARG A 764 32.66 -43.92 -9.58
CA ARG A 764 34.11 -43.91 -9.30
C ARG A 764 34.42 -44.57 -7.96
N VAL A 765 33.60 -44.34 -6.93
CA VAL A 765 33.76 -44.93 -5.60
C VAL A 765 33.36 -46.41 -5.58
N GLU A 766 32.31 -46.80 -6.30
CA GLU A 766 31.86 -48.19 -6.40
C GLU A 766 32.88 -49.10 -7.12
N GLU A 767 33.54 -48.59 -8.15
CA GLU A 767 34.51 -49.35 -8.98
C GLU A 767 35.94 -49.37 -8.39
N ALA A 768 36.25 -48.49 -7.43
CA ALA A 768 37.59 -48.33 -6.82
C ALA A 768 37.87 -49.33 -5.70
N ASP A 769 39.15 -49.63 -5.44
CA ASP A 769 39.57 -50.38 -4.24
C ASP A 769 39.56 -49.52 -2.96
N ALA A 770 39.80 -50.13 -1.78
CA ALA A 770 39.71 -49.42 -0.50
C ALA A 770 40.63 -48.19 -0.39
N GLY A 771 41.85 -48.27 -0.96
CA GLY A 771 42.79 -47.15 -0.96
C GLY A 771 42.36 -46.06 -1.93
N GLU A 772 41.95 -46.46 -3.14
CA GLU A 772 41.48 -45.57 -4.20
C GLU A 772 40.19 -44.83 -3.82
N ARG A 773 39.27 -45.48 -3.08
CA ARG A 773 38.02 -44.85 -2.61
C ARG A 773 38.26 -43.66 -1.71
N SER A 774 39.18 -43.79 -0.74
CA SER A 774 39.52 -42.68 0.15
C SER A 774 40.14 -41.53 -0.65
N ASP A 775 41.00 -41.82 -1.61
CA ASP A 775 41.64 -40.79 -2.44
C ASP A 775 40.61 -40.03 -3.32
N ILE A 776 39.66 -40.75 -3.94
CA ILE A 776 38.57 -40.16 -4.73
C ILE A 776 37.68 -39.25 -3.86
N LEU A 777 37.29 -39.74 -2.68
CA LEU A 777 36.46 -38.97 -1.74
C LEU A 777 37.20 -37.75 -1.20
N ARG A 778 38.50 -37.87 -0.95
CA ARG A 778 39.35 -36.76 -0.48
C ARG A 778 39.49 -35.68 -1.53
N GLU A 779 39.75 -36.07 -2.78
CA GLU A 779 39.84 -35.15 -3.92
C GLU A 779 38.52 -34.37 -4.10
N PHE A 780 37.38 -35.08 -4.02
CA PHE A 780 36.06 -34.47 -4.09
C PHE A 780 35.80 -33.50 -2.94
N LEU A 781 36.10 -33.90 -1.70
CA LEU A 781 35.93 -33.07 -0.51
C LEU A 781 36.84 -31.84 -0.52
N CYS A 782 38.11 -31.97 -0.92
CA CYS A 782 39.03 -30.83 -1.05
C CYS A 782 38.49 -29.80 -2.05
N ARG A 783 37.99 -30.24 -3.22
CA ARG A 783 37.40 -29.34 -4.23
C ARG A 783 36.12 -28.67 -3.72
N HIS A 784 35.25 -29.43 -3.07
CA HIS A 784 34.00 -28.89 -2.54
C HIS A 784 34.24 -27.88 -1.42
N LEU A 785 35.15 -28.18 -0.47
CA LEU A 785 35.52 -27.28 0.62
C LEU A 785 36.25 -26.03 0.14
N ALA A 786 37.12 -26.13 -0.87
CA ALA A 786 37.73 -24.95 -1.50
C ALA A 786 36.65 -23.99 -2.07
N GLY A 787 35.59 -24.55 -2.66
CA GLY A 787 34.42 -23.79 -3.12
C GLY A 787 33.62 -23.15 -1.98
N LEU A 788 33.46 -23.85 -0.85
CA LEU A 788 32.77 -23.30 0.34
C LEU A 788 33.58 -22.20 1.05
N LEU A 789 34.91 -22.30 1.01
CA LEU A 789 35.83 -21.33 1.61
C LEU A 789 36.20 -20.18 0.65
N GLU A 790 35.63 -20.15 -0.56
CA GLU A 790 35.97 -19.18 -1.61
C GLU A 790 37.49 -19.08 -1.87
N SER A 791 38.20 -20.20 -1.75
CA SER A 791 39.66 -20.28 -1.87
C SER A 791 40.07 -20.88 -3.22
N ASP A 792 40.97 -20.20 -3.93
CA ASP A 792 41.58 -20.72 -5.17
C ASP A 792 42.58 -21.86 -4.91
N ALA A 793 43.05 -22.03 -3.68
CA ALA A 793 43.93 -23.11 -3.27
C ALA A 793 43.15 -24.26 -2.62
N LEU A 794 43.41 -25.49 -3.07
CA LEU A 794 42.84 -26.69 -2.44
C LEU A 794 43.41 -26.86 -1.02
N PRO A 795 42.54 -27.08 -0.01
CA PRO A 795 43.00 -27.32 1.35
C PRO A 795 43.80 -28.63 1.42
N GLY A 796 44.89 -28.61 2.21
CA GLY A 796 45.73 -29.77 2.43
C GLY A 796 44.97 -30.87 3.17
N PRO A 797 45.17 -32.16 2.82
CA PRO A 797 44.35 -33.26 3.33
C PRO A 797 44.47 -33.47 4.85
N ASP A 798 45.58 -33.04 5.44
CA ASP A 798 45.91 -33.16 6.86
C ASP A 798 45.75 -31.86 7.65
N GLN A 799 45.28 -30.79 6.99
CA GLN A 799 45.01 -29.52 7.66
C GLN A 799 43.75 -29.62 8.50
N ASN A 800 43.77 -28.94 9.66
CA ASN A 800 42.59 -28.87 10.50
C ASN A 800 41.53 -28.00 9.83
N LEU A 801 40.32 -28.54 9.71
CA LEU A 801 39.21 -27.88 9.02
C LEU A 801 38.81 -26.55 9.68
N PHE A 802 38.90 -26.45 11.00
CA PHE A 802 38.57 -25.22 11.73
C PHE A 802 39.67 -24.14 11.58
N ASP A 803 40.93 -24.56 11.46
CA ASP A 803 42.04 -23.63 11.20
C ASP A 803 41.99 -23.03 9.78
N LEU A 804 41.24 -23.68 8.87
CA LEU A 804 40.94 -23.20 7.53
C LEU A 804 39.70 -22.28 7.45
N GLY A 805 39.07 -21.97 8.59
CA GLY A 805 37.88 -21.14 8.65
C GLY A 805 36.57 -21.86 8.34
N ALA A 806 36.56 -23.20 8.25
CA ALA A 806 35.32 -23.95 8.10
C ALA A 806 34.54 -23.98 9.43
N ASP A 807 33.25 -23.68 9.37
CA ASP A 807 32.34 -23.78 10.52
C ASP A 807 31.53 -25.10 10.51
N SER A 808 30.77 -25.34 11.57
CA SER A 808 29.95 -26.55 11.70
C SER A 808 28.89 -26.70 10.60
N LEU A 809 28.42 -25.61 10.00
CA LEU A 809 27.44 -25.64 8.90
C LEU A 809 28.11 -26.04 7.59
N MET A 810 29.33 -25.56 7.33
CA MET A 810 30.14 -25.98 6.18
C MET A 810 30.51 -27.46 6.25
N LEU A 811 30.78 -27.99 7.45
CA LEU A 811 31.04 -29.42 7.66
C LEU A 811 29.79 -30.26 7.43
N LEU A 812 28.63 -29.80 7.91
CA LEU A 812 27.35 -30.45 7.63
C LEU A 812 27.02 -30.44 6.13
N ASP A 813 27.30 -29.35 5.42
CA ASP A 813 27.09 -29.24 3.97
C ASP A 813 28.04 -30.17 3.19
N ALA A 814 29.31 -30.27 3.59
CA ALA A 814 30.26 -31.19 2.97
C ALA A 814 29.84 -32.66 3.16
N VAL A 815 29.38 -33.04 4.36
CA VAL A 815 28.87 -34.38 4.66
C VAL A 815 27.58 -34.68 3.89
N ALA A 816 26.63 -33.74 3.87
CA ALA A 816 25.37 -33.87 3.14
C ALA A 816 25.59 -33.96 1.62
N THR A 817 26.50 -33.14 1.08
CA THR A 817 26.85 -33.15 -0.34
C THR A 817 27.50 -34.47 -0.74
N VAL A 818 28.38 -35.03 0.10
CA VAL A 818 28.92 -36.38 -0.10
C VAL A 818 27.80 -37.43 -0.08
N GLY A 819 26.87 -37.37 0.88
CA GLY A 819 25.74 -38.29 0.95
C GLY A 819 24.81 -38.23 -0.29
N ILE A 820 24.54 -37.02 -0.79
CA ILE A 820 23.76 -36.81 -2.01
C ILE A 820 24.52 -37.31 -3.24
N ALA A 821 25.80 -36.98 -3.37
CA ALA A 821 26.63 -37.37 -4.51
C ALA A 821 26.84 -38.90 -4.60
N LEU A 822 26.69 -39.58 -3.47
CA LEU A 822 26.78 -41.03 -3.35
C LEU A 822 25.43 -41.76 -3.27
N ASP A 823 24.33 -41.03 -3.19
CA ASP A 823 22.97 -41.57 -2.99
C ASP A 823 22.87 -42.51 -1.76
N ARG A 824 23.49 -42.10 -0.66
CA ARG A 824 23.56 -42.89 0.58
C ARG A 824 23.56 -42.01 1.82
N ALA A 825 22.88 -42.47 2.87
CA ALA A 825 22.91 -41.81 4.17
C ALA A 825 24.30 -41.94 4.82
N VAL A 826 24.90 -40.81 5.19
CA VAL A 826 26.20 -40.75 5.87
C VAL A 826 25.93 -40.64 7.39
N PRO A 827 26.48 -41.51 8.25
CA PRO A 827 26.21 -41.50 9.69
C PRO A 827 26.56 -40.16 10.39
N SER A 828 25.73 -39.71 11.33
CA SER A 828 25.93 -38.47 12.10
C SER A 828 27.20 -38.47 12.98
N SER A 829 27.77 -39.64 13.27
CA SER A 829 29.08 -39.76 13.93
C SER A 829 30.25 -39.20 13.11
N LEU A 830 30.00 -38.76 11.87
CA LEU A 830 30.97 -38.20 10.93
C LEU A 830 30.99 -36.67 10.91
N GLU A 831 30.23 -36.02 11.81
CA GLU A 831 30.06 -34.55 11.86
C GLU A 831 31.24 -33.78 12.46
N ASN A 832 32.29 -34.45 12.96
CA ASN A 832 33.49 -33.79 13.53
C ASN A 832 34.81 -34.56 13.31
N PRO A 833 35.29 -34.73 12.07
CA PRO A 833 36.64 -35.19 11.81
C PRO A 833 37.63 -34.00 11.89
N PRO A 834 38.83 -34.19 12.46
CA PRO A 834 39.78 -33.11 12.59
C PRO A 834 40.34 -32.64 11.23
N THR A 835 40.30 -33.47 10.18
CA THR A 835 40.90 -33.19 8.86
C THR A 835 40.06 -33.78 7.71
N ILE A 836 40.30 -33.31 6.48
CA ILE A 836 39.63 -33.81 5.26
C ILE A 836 39.94 -35.30 5.05
N ARG A 837 41.19 -35.72 5.31
CA ARG A 837 41.59 -37.13 5.27
C ARG A 837 40.76 -37.98 6.22
N ALA A 838 40.60 -37.53 7.46
CA ALA A 838 39.80 -38.26 8.45
C ALA A 838 38.32 -38.37 8.07
N LEU A 839 37.75 -37.35 7.39
CA LEU A 839 36.38 -37.43 6.86
C LEU A 839 36.29 -38.44 5.71
N ALA A 840 37.17 -38.33 4.71
CA ALA A 840 37.20 -39.20 3.54
C ALA A 840 37.41 -40.68 3.92
N ASP A 841 38.37 -40.97 4.80
CA ASP A 841 38.66 -42.32 5.29
C ASP A 841 37.47 -42.93 6.02
N ARG A 842 36.77 -42.15 6.85
CA ARG A 842 35.61 -42.66 7.58
C ARG A 842 34.40 -42.90 6.67
N VAL A 843 34.18 -42.05 5.67
CA VAL A 843 33.14 -42.29 4.65
C VAL A 843 33.50 -43.53 3.83
N ALA A 844 34.76 -43.69 3.43
CA ALA A 844 35.24 -44.89 2.73
C ALA A 844 35.06 -46.17 3.58
N ALA A 845 35.31 -46.11 4.89
CA ALA A 845 35.14 -47.24 5.80
C ALA A 845 33.67 -47.69 5.96
N THR A 846 32.69 -46.82 5.68
CA THR A 846 31.27 -47.22 5.64
C THR A 846 30.94 -48.12 4.45
N TRP A 847 31.82 -48.21 3.45
CA TRP A 847 31.72 -49.13 2.32
C TRP A 847 32.29 -50.52 2.59
N GLU A 848 33.13 -50.68 3.61
CA GLU A 848 33.71 -51.99 3.97
C GLU A 848 32.82 -52.79 4.92
N ASN A 849 31.90 -52.11 5.62
CA ASN A 849 31.03 -52.70 6.66
C ASN A 849 29.55 -52.78 6.25
N GLY A 850 29.22 -52.53 4.97
CA GLY A 850 27.84 -52.37 4.48
C GLY A 850 27.48 -53.30 3.34
#